data_AF-A0A074RDX0-F1
#
_entry.id   AF-A0A074RDX0-F1
#
_cell.length_a   1.000
_cell.length_b   1.000
_cell.length_c   1.000
_cell.angle_alpha   90.00
_cell.angle_beta   90.00
_cell.angle_gamma   90.00
#
_symmetry.space_group_name_H-M   'P 1'
#
loop_
_entity.id
_entity.type
_entity.pdbx_description
1 polymer ?
#
loop_
_entity_poly.entity_id
_entity_poly.type
_entity_poly.pdbx_seq_one_letter_code
_entity_poly.pdbx_strand_id
1 'polypeptide(L)'
;MPAVNKAFACLVFRFTVSAVSDPDKPWDFFPFDNSRFCEFASLRSTEVGLSEPPIGAAGASLSADDLAQWPNQVEQALDWIARCQAHIASMGSQKPKGWEGIQKKVLNVVEGRESWEWLVSHTFGAPNGLYDKLKDLMRDHRCDGYSAYQRAREDQMSRQRDKFREWQVTDITKLDNYWPSAQEGLTRALCGDGLGSGSPPVSWFPTVRALVARIFEPTARSLSKRVQGLKTLEEGLEVALKAATEDPTKESLRKVTVSYAKLLTKQRGLGITGQAEEIGPWRTKVDNLMKSLGRETQGGQTVRRKGAHPKARLVSEADLDAAWVGYQEVLWVPSISPRDAEQHNDPVDGDELMDAPAIALNNAFPRDMGVEKWKKLSAEDIEKALGVPDSGLPGSALGPDGKPALKFSWSQWVAILEMADRSFTRDGQVGTPALLADEVGFGKTGQVIGFLQLLWHLKVMQDSNPAWPNTDGSEVAMKWPPLFGDRKSFMGRGRIPNLPTIIVVPPTLVAQWNAELRAWLSPTACHILEYRGNSSERELFFSKGREYDLAMGRNHEERTIILAEAPSVINESKNVLFVPGDRATATPNTGPAPLVAKSLFGRDFLLGVVEESHAYRNWGDNFRAMLSLMDKCCQHVSVSATPLHNHPRADYYAPQTSLARTAPPLQKRLKARAEADAHSTLIDHLLGQQGQSLASYRAFWSAREGMFTLRDEL
;
A
#
# COMPACT_ATOMS: atom_id res chain seq x y z
N MET A 1 -32.14 10.23 5.58
CA MET A 1 -32.10 11.01 6.86
C MET A 1 -31.21 12.23 6.66
N PRO A 2 -31.56 13.42 7.16
CA PRO A 2 -30.79 14.64 6.99
C PRO A 2 -29.59 14.68 7.93
N ALA A 3 -28.79 15.72 7.71
CA ALA A 3 -27.62 16.17 8.45
C ALA A 3 -27.67 15.93 9.98
N VAL A 4 -27.16 14.80 10.46
CA VAL A 4 -26.88 14.56 11.89
C VAL A 4 -25.59 15.30 12.27
N ASN A 5 -25.57 16.11 13.32
CA ASN A 5 -24.30 16.67 13.80
C ASN A 5 -23.42 15.52 14.32
N LYS A 6 -22.14 15.46 13.92
CA LYS A 6 -21.20 14.42 14.38
C LYS A 6 -21.20 14.32 15.90
N ALA A 7 -21.19 15.46 16.58
CA ALA A 7 -21.16 15.53 18.04
C ALA A 7 -22.36 14.83 18.70
N PHE A 8 -23.51 14.77 18.03
CA PHE A 8 -24.74 14.22 18.61
C PHE A 8 -25.05 12.79 18.13
N ALA A 9 -24.21 12.20 17.27
CA ALA A 9 -24.48 10.90 16.68
C ALA A 9 -24.64 9.78 17.72
N CYS A 10 -23.86 9.78 18.81
CA CYS A 10 -24.00 8.80 19.89
C CYS A 10 -25.24 9.04 20.79
N LEU A 11 -25.88 10.21 20.71
CA LEU A 11 -27.12 10.51 21.45
C LEU A 11 -28.39 10.07 20.72
N VAL A 12 -28.27 9.58 19.48
CA VAL A 12 -29.41 9.14 18.66
C VAL A 12 -30.24 8.11 19.41
N PHE A 13 -29.60 7.07 19.96
CA PHE A 13 -30.32 6.04 20.70
C PHE A 13 -31.06 6.62 21.90
N ARG A 14 -30.36 7.38 22.74
CA ARG A 14 -30.90 7.97 23.99
C ARG A 14 -32.19 8.74 23.79
N PHE A 15 -32.28 9.53 22.73
CA PHE A 15 -33.43 10.42 22.51
C PHE A 15 -34.50 9.86 21.57
N THR A 16 -34.20 8.80 20.79
CA THR A 16 -35.16 8.21 19.84
C THR A 16 -35.77 6.90 20.33
N VAL A 17 -35.01 6.11 21.07
CA VAL A 17 -35.47 4.95 21.80
C VAL A 17 -35.66 5.42 23.22
N SER A 18 -36.87 5.31 23.80
CA SER A 18 -37.22 5.82 25.14
C SER A 18 -36.44 5.10 26.26
N ALA A 19 -35.12 5.23 26.28
CA ALA A 19 -34.25 4.74 27.32
C ALA A 19 -34.48 5.63 28.55
N VAL A 20 -35.00 5.01 29.61
CA VAL A 20 -35.05 5.65 30.93
C VAL A 20 -33.61 5.72 31.41
N SER A 21 -33.03 6.92 31.42
CA SER A 21 -31.70 7.12 32.00
C SER A 21 -31.85 7.30 33.50
N ASP A 22 -31.31 6.37 34.27
CA ASP A 22 -31.02 6.59 35.68
C ASP A 22 -30.08 7.80 35.81
N PRO A 23 -30.44 8.86 36.56
CA PRO A 23 -29.56 10.01 36.77
C PRO A 23 -28.20 9.62 37.36
N ASP A 24 -28.15 8.55 38.15
CA ASP A 24 -26.93 8.05 38.78
C ASP A 24 -26.08 7.21 37.82
N LYS A 25 -26.61 6.87 36.63
CA LYS A 25 -25.92 6.14 35.57
C LYS A 25 -26.10 6.85 34.22
N PRO A 26 -25.50 8.05 34.06
CA PRO A 26 -25.71 8.87 32.88
C PRO A 26 -25.30 8.17 31.57
N TRP A 27 -24.43 7.17 31.62
CA TRP A 27 -23.90 6.42 30.47
C TRP A 27 -24.57 5.06 30.21
N ASP A 28 -25.58 4.68 30.99
CA ASP A 28 -26.30 3.40 30.83
C ASP A 28 -27.29 3.46 29.65
N PHE A 29 -26.73 3.64 28.44
CA PHE A 29 -27.45 3.64 27.19
C PHE A 29 -26.50 3.38 26.02
N PHE A 30 -27.02 2.74 24.97
CA PHE A 30 -26.26 2.50 23.75
C PHE A 30 -25.79 3.82 23.08
N PRO A 31 -24.52 3.94 22.67
CA PRO A 31 -23.53 2.88 22.58
C PRO A 31 -22.58 2.74 23.78
N PHE A 32 -22.74 3.55 24.84
CA PHE A 32 -21.82 3.57 25.98
C PHE A 32 -21.97 2.38 26.93
N ASP A 33 -23.13 1.71 26.92
CA ASP A 33 -23.37 0.45 27.64
C ASP A 33 -22.73 -0.78 26.95
N ASN A 34 -22.10 -0.61 25.79
CA ASN A 34 -21.52 -1.68 25.01
C ASN A 34 -19.99 -1.72 25.17
N SER A 35 -19.47 -2.79 25.77
CA SER A 35 -18.03 -2.94 26.08
C SER A 35 -17.14 -2.87 24.85
N ARG A 36 -17.56 -3.51 23.75
CA ARG A 36 -16.81 -3.52 22.49
C ARG A 36 -16.78 -2.14 21.84
N PHE A 37 -17.89 -1.40 21.89
CA PHE A 37 -17.91 -0.02 21.44
C PHE A 37 -16.97 0.84 22.28
N CYS A 38 -17.00 0.72 23.62
CA CYS A 38 -16.10 1.47 24.50
C CYS A 38 -14.63 1.18 24.17
N GLU A 39 -14.25 -0.09 24.03
CA GLU A 39 -12.90 -0.47 23.61
C GLU A 39 -12.53 0.14 22.25
N PHE A 40 -13.41 0.02 21.26
CA PHE A 40 -13.20 0.56 19.92
C PHE A 40 -13.08 2.09 19.93
N ALA A 41 -13.90 2.77 20.73
CA ALA A 41 -13.90 4.22 20.90
C ALA A 41 -12.82 4.73 21.86
N SER A 42 -11.95 3.85 22.37
CA SER A 42 -10.89 4.21 23.32
C SER A 42 -11.42 4.78 24.64
N LEU A 43 -12.58 4.31 25.09
CA LEU A 43 -13.15 4.63 26.41
C LEU A 43 -12.69 3.60 27.44
N ARG A 44 -12.54 4.01 28.70
CA ARG A 44 -12.04 3.12 29.76
C ARG A 44 -12.99 1.96 30.06
N SER A 45 -14.28 2.22 30.23
CA SER A 45 -15.29 1.19 30.50
C SER A 45 -16.71 1.69 30.19
N THR A 46 -17.68 0.79 30.27
CA THR A 46 -19.11 1.08 30.15
C THR A 46 -19.67 1.84 31.35
N GLU A 47 -18.99 1.84 32.49
CA GLU A 47 -19.45 2.50 33.72
C GLU A 47 -19.16 4.00 33.70
N VAL A 48 -18.04 4.40 33.08
CA VAL A 48 -17.57 5.79 33.10
C VAL A 48 -17.82 6.55 31.80
N GLY A 49 -18.03 5.89 30.65
CA GLY A 49 -18.34 6.56 29.39
C GLY A 49 -17.34 7.68 29.06
N LEU A 50 -17.83 8.93 28.90
CA LEU A 50 -17.00 10.12 28.68
C LEU A 50 -16.62 10.86 29.98
N SER A 51 -16.99 10.35 31.16
CA SER A 51 -16.62 10.96 32.44
C SER A 51 -15.12 10.98 32.70
N GLU A 52 -14.36 10.16 31.97
CA GLU A 52 -12.90 10.14 32.01
C GLU A 52 -12.31 10.35 30.61
N PRO A 53 -11.08 10.87 30.52
CA PRO A 53 -10.36 10.99 29.26
C PRO A 53 -10.25 9.66 28.51
N PRO A 54 -10.26 9.67 27.16
CA PRO A 54 -9.95 8.48 26.38
C PRO A 54 -8.60 7.87 26.77
N ILE A 55 -8.49 6.56 26.56
CA ILE A 55 -7.27 5.79 26.82
C ILE A 55 -6.52 5.47 25.53
N GLY A 56 -5.28 5.02 25.66
CA GLY A 56 -4.44 4.64 24.51
C GLY A 56 -4.07 5.84 23.63
N ALA A 57 -4.05 5.63 22.30
CA ALA A 57 -3.56 6.63 21.35
C ALA A 57 -4.38 7.95 21.34
N ALA A 58 -5.69 7.87 21.53
CA ALA A 58 -6.54 9.05 21.61
C ALA A 58 -6.26 9.84 22.89
N GLY A 59 -6.11 9.16 24.04
CA GLY A 59 -5.74 9.77 25.32
C GLY A 59 -4.37 10.44 25.32
N ALA A 60 -3.38 9.80 24.69
CA ALA A 60 -2.03 10.33 24.60
C ALA A 60 -1.92 11.63 23.78
N SER A 61 -2.95 11.97 22.99
CA SER A 61 -3.00 13.21 22.21
C SER A 61 -3.50 14.43 23.00
N LEU A 62 -4.00 14.22 24.22
CA LEU A 62 -4.55 15.29 25.06
C LEU A 62 -3.45 16.08 25.75
N SER A 63 -3.61 17.39 25.80
CA SER A 63 -2.71 18.28 26.54
C SER A 63 -2.97 18.20 28.06
N ALA A 64 -2.01 18.68 28.85
CA ALA A 64 -2.20 18.81 30.30
C ALA A 64 -3.40 19.71 30.65
N ASP A 65 -3.65 20.74 29.84
CA ASP A 65 -4.79 21.65 30.01
C ASP A 65 -6.11 20.95 29.73
N ASP A 66 -6.17 20.10 28.69
CA ASP A 66 -7.37 19.30 28.38
C ASP A 66 -7.70 18.36 29.54
N LEU A 67 -6.69 17.70 30.11
CA LEU A 67 -6.86 16.80 31.25
C LEU A 67 -7.34 17.56 32.50
N ALA A 68 -6.83 18.77 32.74
CA ALA A 68 -7.25 19.61 33.85
C ALA A 68 -8.69 20.13 33.69
N GLN A 69 -9.13 20.42 32.46
CA GLN A 69 -10.48 20.90 32.17
C GLN A 69 -11.52 19.77 32.14
N TRP A 70 -11.09 18.51 31.94
CA TRP A 70 -11.98 17.37 31.72
C TRP A 70 -13.12 17.25 32.75
N PRO A 71 -12.86 17.29 34.09
CA PRO A 71 -13.94 17.13 35.08
C PRO A 71 -15.03 18.20 34.96
N ASN A 72 -14.64 19.44 34.69
CA ASN A 72 -15.57 20.56 34.52
C ASN A 72 -16.39 20.41 33.23
N GLN A 73 -15.75 19.99 32.14
CA GLN A 73 -16.44 19.73 30.87
C GLN A 73 -17.47 18.60 31.00
N VAL A 74 -17.16 17.56 31.77
CA VAL A 74 -18.08 16.45 32.07
C VAL A 74 -19.29 16.95 32.86
N GLU A 75 -19.10 17.71 33.93
CA GLU A 75 -20.20 18.24 34.74
C GLU A 75 -21.16 19.08 33.90
N GLN A 76 -20.62 20.03 33.13
CA GLN A 76 -21.41 20.91 32.25
C GLN A 76 -22.13 20.14 31.14
N ALA A 77 -21.49 19.12 30.55
CA ALA A 77 -22.09 18.30 29.51
C ALA A 77 -23.25 17.44 30.04
N LEU A 78 -23.12 16.88 31.25
CA LEU A 78 -24.19 16.11 31.89
C LEU A 78 -25.37 17.00 32.30
N ASP A 79 -25.10 18.19 32.84
CA ASP A 79 -26.11 19.21 33.10
C ASP A 79 -26.85 19.62 31.82
N TRP A 80 -26.13 19.82 30.71
CA TRP A 80 -26.74 20.07 29.41
C TRP A 80 -27.65 18.93 28.93
N ILE A 81 -27.25 17.67 29.09
CA ILE A 81 -28.10 16.51 28.75
C ILE A 81 -29.38 16.52 29.60
N ALA A 82 -29.26 16.77 30.90
CA ALA A 82 -30.40 16.84 31.81
C ALA A 82 -31.38 17.96 31.41
N ARG A 83 -30.86 19.15 31.08
CA ARG A 83 -31.67 20.27 30.53
C ARG A 83 -32.36 19.89 29.22
N CYS A 84 -31.68 19.16 28.34
CA CYS A 84 -32.29 18.65 27.10
C CYS A 84 -33.48 17.73 27.38
N GLN A 85 -33.36 16.82 28.36
CA GLN A 85 -34.44 15.93 28.77
C GLN A 85 -35.62 16.70 29.39
N ALA A 86 -35.33 17.67 30.27
CA ALA A 86 -36.34 18.53 30.87
C ALA A 86 -37.09 19.36 29.81
N HIS A 87 -36.37 19.90 28.82
CA HIS A 87 -36.97 20.62 27.70
C HIS A 87 -37.89 19.72 26.88
N ILE A 88 -37.48 18.48 26.60
CA ILE A 88 -38.34 17.49 25.93
C ILE A 88 -39.62 17.22 26.73
N ALA A 89 -39.51 17.05 28.05
CA ALA A 89 -40.65 16.84 28.92
C ALA A 89 -41.61 18.04 28.91
N SER A 90 -41.09 19.28 28.90
CA SER A 90 -41.91 20.49 28.86
C SER A 90 -42.70 20.68 27.56
N MET A 91 -42.27 20.06 26.45
CA MET A 91 -42.94 20.19 25.15
C MET A 91 -44.24 19.36 25.06
N GLY A 92 -44.49 18.41 25.95
CA GLY A 92 -45.74 17.62 25.98
C GLY A 92 -46.14 17.06 24.61
N SER A 93 -47.33 17.43 24.12
CA SER A 93 -47.85 17.01 22.81
C SER A 93 -47.11 17.60 21.60
N GLN A 94 -46.29 18.64 21.80
CA GLN A 94 -45.44 19.26 20.77
C GLN A 94 -44.07 18.58 20.65
N LYS A 95 -43.83 17.47 21.35
CA LYS A 95 -42.56 16.73 21.30
C LYS A 95 -42.13 16.47 19.84
N PRO A 96 -40.90 16.82 19.46
CA PRO A 96 -40.41 16.60 18.11
C PRO A 96 -40.44 15.11 17.75
N LYS A 97 -41.00 14.78 16.59
CA LYS A 97 -40.97 13.41 16.05
C LYS A 97 -39.65 13.17 15.32
N GLY A 98 -38.97 12.09 15.68
CA GLY A 98 -37.72 11.67 15.04
C GLY A 98 -36.51 12.55 15.39
N TRP A 99 -35.33 12.06 15.01
CA TRP A 99 -34.04 12.65 15.36
C TRP A 99 -33.86 14.10 14.89
N GLU A 100 -34.35 14.43 13.70
CA GLU A 100 -34.18 15.76 13.10
C GLU A 100 -34.85 16.85 13.93
N GLY A 101 -36.07 16.56 14.38
CA GLY A 101 -36.81 17.46 15.24
C GLY A 101 -36.12 17.64 16.58
N ILE A 102 -35.56 16.56 17.14
CA ILE A 102 -34.82 16.57 18.40
C ILE A 102 -33.55 17.41 18.26
N GLN A 103 -32.73 17.17 17.23
CA GLN A 103 -31.52 17.95 16.99
C GLN A 103 -31.84 19.44 16.80
N LYS A 104 -32.84 19.76 15.96
CA LYS A 104 -33.17 21.15 15.61
C LYS A 104 -33.84 21.92 16.76
N LYS A 105 -34.76 21.29 17.49
CA LYS A 105 -35.59 21.97 18.50
C LYS A 105 -35.11 21.79 19.93
N VAL A 106 -34.19 20.86 20.18
CA VAL A 106 -33.67 20.55 21.53
C VAL A 106 -32.17 20.76 21.57
N LEU A 107 -31.39 19.89 20.91
CA LEU A 107 -29.94 19.85 21.09
C LEU A 107 -29.25 21.14 20.60
N ASN A 108 -29.81 21.80 19.58
CA ASN A 108 -29.27 23.06 19.07
C ASN A 108 -29.77 24.31 19.81
N VAL A 109 -30.78 24.18 20.68
CA VAL A 109 -31.47 25.33 21.31
C VAL A 109 -31.15 25.43 22.79
N VAL A 110 -30.94 24.30 23.47
CA VAL A 110 -30.57 24.27 24.89
C VAL A 110 -29.11 24.70 25.06
N GLU A 111 -28.90 25.73 25.90
CA GLU A 111 -27.59 26.31 26.20
C GLU A 111 -26.66 25.34 26.96
N GLY A 112 -25.35 25.39 26.68
CA GLY A 112 -24.32 24.56 27.30
C GLY A 112 -23.92 23.32 26.50
N ARG A 113 -24.26 23.26 25.20
CA ARG A 113 -23.87 22.14 24.33
C ARG A 113 -22.37 22.10 24.05
N GLU A 114 -21.67 23.21 24.26
CA GLU A 114 -20.26 23.40 23.93
C GLU A 114 -19.39 22.36 24.66
N SER A 115 -19.68 22.09 25.92
CA SER A 115 -18.95 21.11 26.74
C SER A 115 -19.14 19.69 26.23
N TRP A 116 -20.34 19.36 25.74
CA TRP A 116 -20.59 18.08 25.08
C TRP A 116 -19.84 17.95 23.76
N GLU A 117 -19.91 18.98 22.91
CA GLU A 117 -19.17 19.00 21.64
C GLU A 117 -17.66 18.93 21.88
N TRP A 118 -17.17 19.56 22.95
CA TRP A 118 -15.77 19.51 23.38
C TRP A 118 -15.36 18.07 23.75
N LEU A 119 -16.10 17.37 24.61
CA LEU A 119 -15.80 15.98 24.99
C LEU A 119 -15.78 15.06 23.77
N VAL A 120 -16.77 15.19 22.88
CA VAL A 120 -16.86 14.37 21.66
C VAL A 120 -15.72 14.71 20.70
N SER A 121 -15.33 15.97 20.58
CA SER A 121 -14.19 16.36 19.75
C SER A 121 -12.88 15.78 20.29
N HIS A 122 -12.64 15.84 21.60
CA HIS A 122 -11.41 15.36 22.24
C HIS A 122 -11.37 13.84 22.46
N THR A 123 -12.47 13.14 22.20
CA THR A 123 -12.55 11.68 22.27
C THR A 123 -12.69 11.04 20.89
N PHE A 124 -13.75 11.41 20.16
CA PHE A 124 -14.09 10.78 18.88
C PHE A 124 -13.43 11.48 17.69
N GLY A 125 -13.25 12.81 17.79
CA GLY A 125 -12.60 13.65 16.80
C GLY A 125 -11.08 13.75 16.93
N ALA A 126 -10.53 13.32 18.08
CA ALA A 126 -9.09 13.31 18.32
C ALA A 126 -8.36 12.41 17.29
N PRO A 127 -7.07 12.66 17.01
CA PRO A 127 -6.28 11.76 16.17
C PRO A 127 -6.33 10.31 16.68
N ASN A 128 -6.64 9.36 15.79
CA ASN A 128 -6.90 7.95 16.15
C ASN A 128 -8.11 7.73 17.08
N GLY A 129 -8.97 8.73 17.22
CA GLY A 129 -10.26 8.62 17.88
C GLY A 129 -11.25 7.80 17.05
N LEU A 130 -12.48 7.69 17.56
CA LEU A 130 -13.55 6.90 16.95
C LEU A 130 -13.76 7.21 15.46
N TYR A 131 -13.73 8.48 15.03
CA TYR A 131 -14.02 8.82 13.64
C TYR A 131 -12.94 8.39 12.65
N ASP A 132 -11.67 8.33 13.05
CA ASP A 132 -10.61 7.81 12.20
C ASP A 132 -10.74 6.29 12.04
N LYS A 133 -10.94 5.58 13.15
CA LYS A 133 -11.18 4.12 13.13
C LYS A 133 -12.43 3.75 12.32
N LEU A 134 -13.48 4.57 12.41
CA LEU A 134 -14.69 4.38 11.60
C LEU A 134 -14.46 4.58 10.10
N LYS A 135 -13.54 5.45 9.65
CA LYS A 135 -13.21 5.58 8.22
C LYS A 135 -12.68 4.27 7.67
N ASP A 136 -11.76 3.63 8.39
CA ASP A 136 -11.18 2.35 7.98
C ASP A 136 -12.22 1.24 8.02
N LEU A 137 -13.05 1.20 9.08
CA LEU A 137 -14.13 0.22 9.17
C LEU A 137 -15.18 0.39 8.05
N MET A 138 -15.51 1.64 7.68
CA MET A 138 -16.40 1.91 6.56
C MET A 138 -15.84 1.43 5.23
N ARG A 139 -14.52 1.54 5.03
CA ARG A 139 -13.83 1.03 3.84
C ARG A 139 -13.88 -0.49 3.79
N ASP A 140 -13.60 -1.16 4.92
CA ASP A 140 -13.66 -2.62 5.04
C ASP A 140 -15.05 -3.18 4.70
N HIS A 141 -16.12 -2.45 5.07
CA HIS A 141 -17.51 -2.81 4.75
C HIS A 141 -18.06 -2.16 3.46
N ARG A 142 -17.18 -1.58 2.62
CA ARG A 142 -17.54 -0.96 1.32
C ARG A 142 -18.70 0.05 1.41
N CYS A 143 -18.69 0.87 2.46
CA CYS A 143 -19.71 1.90 2.72
C CYS A 143 -19.12 3.30 2.90
N ASP A 144 -17.88 3.51 2.46
CA ASP A 144 -17.25 4.82 2.31
C ASP A 144 -17.59 5.47 0.96
N GLY A 145 -17.25 6.75 0.81
CA GLY A 145 -17.59 7.54 -0.39
C GLY A 145 -16.95 7.02 -1.68
N TYR A 146 -15.78 6.38 -1.62
CA TYR A 146 -15.10 5.82 -2.78
C TYR A 146 -15.75 4.51 -3.22
N SER A 147 -16.06 3.63 -2.26
CA SER A 147 -16.84 2.42 -2.53
C SER A 147 -18.22 2.73 -3.13
N ALA A 148 -18.87 3.81 -2.66
CA ALA A 148 -20.12 4.29 -3.24
C ALA A 148 -19.97 4.71 -4.71
N TYR A 149 -18.90 5.42 -5.03
CA TYR A 149 -18.56 5.77 -6.41
C TYR A 149 -18.33 4.55 -7.29
N GLN A 150 -17.51 3.59 -6.85
CA GLN A 150 -17.24 2.36 -7.61
C GLN A 150 -18.52 1.58 -7.93
N ARG A 151 -19.40 1.39 -6.94
CA ARG A 151 -20.67 0.69 -7.13
C ARG A 151 -21.61 1.43 -8.09
N ALA A 152 -21.74 2.75 -7.95
CA ALA A 152 -22.56 3.54 -8.86
C ALA A 152 -22.02 3.52 -10.29
N ARG A 153 -20.69 3.55 -10.43
CA ARG A 153 -20.00 3.43 -11.70
C ARG A 153 -20.29 2.08 -12.36
N GLU A 154 -20.14 0.97 -11.64
CA GLU A 154 -20.46 -0.37 -12.13
C GLU A 154 -21.92 -0.50 -12.59
N ASP A 155 -22.87 -0.03 -11.79
CA ASP A 155 -24.30 -0.05 -12.12
C ASP A 155 -24.58 0.76 -13.40
N GLN A 156 -24.05 1.97 -13.51
CA GLN A 156 -24.26 2.80 -14.70
C GLN A 156 -23.56 2.26 -15.94
N MET A 157 -22.33 1.75 -15.81
CA MET A 157 -21.63 1.07 -16.90
C MET A 157 -22.46 -0.10 -17.44
N SER A 158 -23.05 -0.91 -16.54
CA SER A 158 -23.87 -2.06 -16.93
C SER A 158 -25.12 -1.64 -17.73
N ARG A 159 -25.73 -0.50 -17.37
CA ARG A 159 -26.93 0.04 -18.02
C ARG A 159 -26.65 0.72 -19.35
N GLN A 160 -25.52 1.43 -19.47
CA GLN A 160 -25.23 2.30 -20.60
C GLN A 160 -24.22 1.71 -21.60
N ARG A 161 -23.44 0.71 -21.21
CA ARG A 161 -22.43 0.02 -22.02
C ARG A 161 -21.55 1.03 -22.77
N ASP A 162 -21.55 0.99 -24.10
CA ASP A 162 -20.68 1.80 -24.97
C ASP A 162 -20.96 3.32 -24.91
N LYS A 163 -22.14 3.71 -24.40
CA LYS A 163 -22.53 5.11 -24.21
C LYS A 163 -22.10 5.69 -22.88
N PHE A 164 -21.57 4.86 -21.98
CA PHE A 164 -21.15 5.29 -20.66
C PHE A 164 -20.09 6.40 -20.74
N ARG A 165 -20.27 7.42 -19.91
CA ARG A 165 -19.27 8.46 -19.62
C ARG A 165 -19.15 8.60 -18.12
N GLU A 166 -17.92 8.76 -17.68
CA GLU A 166 -17.61 8.76 -16.26
C GLU A 166 -18.32 9.87 -15.48
N TRP A 167 -18.48 11.05 -16.07
CA TRP A 167 -19.21 12.17 -15.45
C TRP A 167 -20.71 11.91 -15.26
N GLN A 168 -21.27 10.86 -15.88
CA GLN A 168 -22.67 10.47 -15.70
C GLN A 168 -22.91 9.76 -14.37
N VAL A 169 -21.85 9.36 -13.65
CA VAL A 169 -21.96 8.72 -12.33
C VAL A 169 -22.57 9.69 -11.32
N THR A 170 -23.82 9.42 -10.95
CA THR A 170 -24.64 10.21 -10.02
C THR A 170 -24.98 9.42 -8.76
N ASP A 171 -25.68 10.06 -7.83
CA ASP A 171 -26.24 9.45 -6.61
C ASP A 171 -25.24 8.87 -5.59
N ILE A 172 -23.96 9.18 -5.76
CA ILE A 172 -22.89 8.73 -4.85
C ILE A 172 -22.91 9.43 -3.48
N THR A 173 -23.69 10.51 -3.33
CA THR A 173 -23.75 11.32 -2.10
C THR A 173 -24.78 10.82 -1.09
N LYS A 174 -25.63 9.85 -1.46
CA LYS A 174 -26.69 9.32 -0.61
C LYS A 174 -26.21 8.04 0.08
N LEU A 175 -25.78 8.14 1.35
CA LEU A 175 -25.38 6.97 2.15
C LEU A 175 -26.46 5.87 2.15
N ASP A 176 -27.74 6.24 2.10
CA ASP A 176 -28.87 5.31 2.13
C ASP A 176 -28.90 4.32 0.96
N ASN A 177 -28.24 4.63 -0.15
CA ASN A 177 -28.10 3.70 -1.27
C ASN A 177 -27.12 2.55 -0.96
N TYR A 178 -26.27 2.72 0.05
CA TYR A 178 -25.15 1.81 0.35
C TYR A 178 -25.24 1.21 1.75
N TRP A 179 -25.82 1.95 2.70
CA TRP A 179 -26.01 1.54 4.09
C TRP A 179 -26.68 0.17 4.27
N PRO A 180 -27.77 -0.19 3.56
CA PRO A 180 -28.46 -1.47 3.78
C PRO A 180 -27.54 -2.69 3.63
N SER A 181 -26.57 -2.62 2.72
CA SER A 181 -25.60 -3.70 2.48
C SER A 181 -24.49 -3.80 3.53
N ALA A 182 -24.24 -2.72 4.29
CA ALA A 182 -23.13 -2.62 5.23
C ALA A 182 -23.59 -2.60 6.71
N GLN A 183 -24.87 -2.30 6.96
CA GLN A 183 -25.38 -2.02 8.31
C GLN A 183 -25.12 -3.15 9.30
N GLU A 184 -25.31 -4.41 8.89
CA GLU A 184 -25.13 -5.55 9.79
C GLU A 184 -23.64 -5.78 10.08
N GLY A 185 -22.81 -5.88 9.04
CA GLY A 185 -21.38 -6.12 9.17
C GLY A 185 -20.67 -5.02 9.96
N LEU A 186 -20.94 -3.75 9.63
CA LEU A 186 -20.32 -2.61 10.30
C LEU A 186 -20.79 -2.49 11.76
N THR A 187 -22.08 -2.67 12.03
CA THR A 187 -22.60 -2.64 13.41
C THR A 187 -22.04 -3.80 14.23
N ARG A 188 -21.94 -5.00 13.67
CA ARG A 188 -21.31 -6.15 14.33
C ARG A 188 -19.83 -5.89 14.60
N ALA A 189 -19.10 -5.31 13.67
CA ALA A 189 -17.69 -5.02 13.87
C ALA A 189 -17.46 -3.97 14.96
N LEU A 190 -18.32 -2.94 15.02
CA LEU A 190 -18.25 -1.84 15.98
C LEU A 190 -18.74 -2.23 17.39
N CYS A 191 -19.84 -2.98 17.47
CA CYS A 191 -20.59 -3.21 18.73
C CYS A 191 -20.75 -4.69 19.09
N GLY A 192 -20.33 -5.62 18.23
CA GLY A 192 -20.50 -7.06 18.43
C GLY A 192 -21.91 -7.56 18.14
N ASP A 193 -22.19 -8.79 18.55
CA ASP A 193 -23.52 -9.40 18.45
C ASP A 193 -24.33 -9.15 19.72
N GLY A 194 -25.64 -8.95 19.59
CA GLY A 194 -26.52 -8.90 20.75
C GLY A 194 -26.72 -10.30 21.32
N LEU A 195 -26.38 -10.51 22.60
CA LEU A 195 -26.68 -11.72 23.38
C LEU A 195 -26.38 -13.07 22.66
N GLY A 196 -25.34 -13.12 21.82
CA GLY A 196 -24.97 -14.34 21.09
C GLY A 196 -25.92 -14.78 19.98
N SER A 197 -26.85 -13.91 19.54
CA SER A 197 -27.82 -14.19 18.47
C SER A 197 -27.20 -14.31 17.07
N GLY A 198 -25.90 -14.03 16.92
CA GLY A 198 -25.20 -14.00 15.65
C GLY A 198 -25.54 -12.79 14.78
N SER A 199 -26.32 -11.82 15.26
CA SER A 199 -26.59 -10.54 14.59
C SER A 199 -26.74 -9.37 15.57
N PRO A 200 -26.37 -8.13 15.17
CA PRO A 200 -26.61 -6.94 15.98
C PRO A 200 -28.10 -6.56 16.05
N PRO A 201 -28.59 -6.05 17.20
CA PRO A 201 -29.94 -5.51 17.33
C PRO A 201 -30.26 -4.40 16.33
N VAL A 202 -31.43 -4.49 15.69
CA VAL A 202 -31.90 -3.49 14.68
C VAL A 202 -32.01 -2.08 15.28
N SER A 203 -32.27 -1.98 16.59
CA SER A 203 -32.34 -0.70 17.31
C SER A 203 -31.00 0.05 17.35
N TRP A 204 -29.87 -0.62 17.08
CA TRP A 204 -28.54 0.00 17.05
C TRP A 204 -28.24 0.70 15.72
N PHE A 205 -28.86 0.25 14.62
CA PHE A 205 -28.57 0.75 13.27
C PHE A 205 -28.73 2.27 13.11
N PRO A 206 -29.76 2.94 13.68
CA PRO A 206 -29.89 4.39 13.56
C PRO A 206 -28.68 5.16 14.10
N THR A 207 -28.15 4.75 15.25
CA THR A 207 -27.00 5.39 15.90
C THR A 207 -25.71 5.14 15.13
N VAL A 208 -25.46 3.89 14.73
CA VAL A 208 -24.27 3.56 13.92
C VAL A 208 -24.32 4.28 12.57
N ARG A 209 -25.48 4.30 11.90
CA ARG A 209 -25.70 5.06 10.68
C ARG A 209 -25.40 6.54 10.87
N ALA A 210 -25.81 7.13 12.00
CA ALA A 210 -25.53 8.53 12.30
C ALA A 210 -24.04 8.81 12.49
N LEU A 211 -23.30 7.91 13.15
CA LEU A 211 -21.85 8.01 13.33
C LEU A 211 -21.11 8.04 11.98
N VAL A 212 -21.52 7.19 11.03
CA VAL A 212 -20.85 7.07 9.72
C VAL A 212 -21.33 8.08 8.67
N ALA A 213 -22.56 8.60 8.78
CA ALA A 213 -23.16 9.50 7.78
C ALA A 213 -22.32 10.74 7.49
N ARG A 214 -21.77 11.37 8.53
CA ARG A 214 -20.95 12.57 8.39
C ARG A 214 -19.48 12.30 8.06
N ILE A 215 -19.05 11.04 8.15
CA ILE A 215 -17.76 10.60 7.65
C ILE A 215 -17.87 10.36 6.14
N PHE A 216 -18.97 9.74 5.70
CA PHE A 216 -19.27 9.47 4.29
C PHE A 216 -19.42 10.74 3.45
N GLU A 217 -20.23 11.68 3.92
CA GLU A 217 -20.73 12.79 3.12
C GLU A 217 -19.65 13.72 2.53
N PRO A 218 -18.61 14.18 3.28
CA PRO A 218 -17.56 15.02 2.71
C PRO A 218 -16.80 14.34 1.57
N THR A 219 -16.41 13.07 1.75
CA THR A 219 -15.69 12.29 0.74
C THR A 219 -16.56 12.08 -0.50
N ALA A 220 -17.81 11.67 -0.32
CA ALA A 220 -18.74 11.45 -1.42
C ALA A 220 -19.06 12.74 -2.21
N ARG A 221 -19.23 13.88 -1.51
CA ARG A 221 -19.42 15.20 -2.16
C ARG A 221 -18.18 15.64 -2.93
N SER A 222 -16.99 15.44 -2.36
CA SER A 222 -15.72 15.73 -3.03
C SER A 222 -15.59 14.92 -4.33
N LEU A 223 -15.82 13.61 -4.26
CA LEU A 223 -15.82 12.73 -5.43
C LEU A 223 -16.86 13.15 -6.46
N SER A 224 -18.08 13.48 -6.04
CA SER A 224 -19.14 13.92 -6.95
C SER A 224 -18.75 15.19 -7.72
N LYS A 225 -18.15 16.18 -7.05
CA LYS A 225 -17.62 17.39 -7.73
C LYS A 225 -16.50 17.03 -8.72
N ARG A 226 -15.61 16.13 -8.36
CA ARG A 226 -14.49 15.70 -9.22
C ARG A 226 -14.99 15.00 -10.48
N VAL A 227 -15.95 14.08 -10.33
CA VAL A 227 -16.62 13.36 -11.41
C VAL A 227 -17.37 14.33 -12.32
N GLN A 228 -18.16 15.24 -11.77
CA GLN A 228 -18.88 16.25 -12.56
C GLN A 228 -17.91 17.16 -13.35
N GLY A 229 -16.76 17.49 -12.76
CA GLY A 229 -15.72 18.27 -13.41
C GLY A 229 -15.08 17.61 -14.63
N LEU A 230 -15.28 16.31 -14.85
CA LEU A 230 -14.83 15.63 -16.08
C LEU A 230 -15.63 16.10 -17.31
N LYS A 231 -16.90 16.48 -17.16
CA LYS A 231 -17.76 16.89 -18.28
C LYS A 231 -17.14 18.05 -19.07
N THR A 232 -16.75 19.12 -18.36
CA THR A 232 -16.14 20.29 -18.98
C THR A 232 -14.80 19.97 -19.66
N LEU A 233 -14.04 19.02 -19.11
CA LEU A 233 -12.78 18.57 -19.70
C LEU A 233 -13.01 17.75 -20.98
N GLU A 234 -14.02 16.88 -20.98
CA GLU A 234 -14.43 16.12 -22.17
C GLU A 234 -14.94 17.04 -23.27
N GLU A 235 -15.82 18.00 -22.95
CA GLU A 235 -16.32 18.99 -23.92
C GLU A 235 -15.17 19.84 -24.50
N GLY A 236 -14.21 20.27 -23.67
CA GLY A 236 -13.03 21.00 -24.11
C GLY A 236 -12.10 20.18 -25.01
N LEU A 237 -11.94 18.88 -24.71
CA LEU A 237 -11.18 17.96 -25.55
C LEU A 237 -11.89 17.71 -26.88
N GLU A 238 -13.22 17.58 -26.88
CA GLU A 238 -14.00 17.39 -28.10
C GLU A 238 -13.86 18.58 -29.06
N VAL A 239 -13.95 19.81 -28.53
CA VAL A 239 -13.71 21.04 -29.31
C VAL A 239 -12.29 21.07 -29.88
N ALA A 240 -11.28 20.72 -29.07
CA ALA A 240 -9.89 20.69 -29.52
C ALA A 240 -9.67 19.62 -30.62
N LEU A 241 -10.24 18.43 -30.45
CA LEU A 241 -10.16 17.34 -31.43
C LEU A 241 -10.83 17.72 -32.75
N LYS A 242 -12.01 18.34 -32.70
CA LYS A 242 -12.70 18.81 -33.90
C LYS A 242 -11.87 19.83 -34.67
N ALA A 243 -11.31 20.82 -33.96
CA ALA A 243 -10.43 21.83 -34.56
C ALA A 243 -9.18 21.21 -35.19
N ALA A 244 -8.53 20.26 -34.51
CA ALA A 244 -7.35 19.58 -35.04
C ALA A 244 -7.67 18.64 -36.22
N THR A 245 -8.87 18.08 -36.27
CA THR A 245 -9.33 17.24 -37.38
C THR A 245 -9.65 18.09 -38.62
N GLU A 246 -10.28 19.25 -38.46
CA GLU A 246 -10.62 20.15 -39.59
C GLU A 246 -9.39 20.91 -40.12
N ASP A 247 -8.49 21.32 -39.21
CA ASP A 247 -7.29 22.08 -39.51
C ASP A 247 -6.11 21.67 -38.60
N PRO A 248 -5.35 20.63 -38.98
CA PRO A 248 -4.19 20.20 -38.22
C PRO A 248 -3.09 21.25 -38.33
N THR A 249 -2.74 21.84 -37.19
CA THR A 249 -1.64 22.80 -36.99
C THR A 249 -0.89 22.41 -35.73
N LYS A 250 0.33 22.94 -35.56
CA LYS A 250 1.12 22.72 -34.33
C LYS A 250 0.31 23.11 -33.08
N GLU A 251 -0.38 24.23 -33.14
CA GLU A 251 -1.20 24.76 -32.04
C GLU A 251 -2.44 23.90 -31.77
N SER A 252 -3.13 23.43 -32.81
CA SER A 252 -4.34 22.60 -32.62
C SER A 252 -3.99 21.21 -32.06
N LEU A 253 -2.89 20.60 -32.50
CA LEU A 253 -2.38 19.34 -31.95
C LEU A 253 -1.90 19.50 -30.51
N ARG A 254 -1.16 20.56 -30.19
CA ARG A 254 -0.74 20.86 -28.80
C ARG A 254 -1.95 21.04 -27.88
N LYS A 255 -3.01 21.71 -28.34
CA LYS A 255 -4.26 21.85 -27.58
C LYS A 255 -4.93 20.51 -27.30
N VAL A 256 -4.96 19.58 -28.26
CA VAL A 256 -5.48 18.21 -28.05
C VAL A 256 -4.66 17.51 -26.97
N THR A 257 -3.33 17.49 -27.07
CA THR A 257 -2.45 16.85 -26.09
C THR A 257 -2.65 17.40 -24.68
N VAL A 258 -2.68 18.74 -24.53
CA VAL A 258 -2.87 19.40 -23.22
C VAL A 258 -4.26 19.10 -22.64
N SER A 259 -5.32 19.18 -23.44
CA SER A 259 -6.68 18.89 -22.98
C SER A 259 -6.83 17.43 -22.58
N TYR A 260 -6.23 16.51 -23.33
CA TYR A 260 -6.25 15.08 -23.02
C TYR A 260 -5.45 14.76 -21.75
N ALA A 261 -4.28 15.39 -21.57
CA ALA A 261 -3.49 15.25 -20.35
C ALA A 261 -4.26 15.70 -19.09
N LYS A 262 -4.98 16.81 -19.17
CA LYS A 262 -5.85 17.30 -18.08
C LYS A 262 -6.96 16.31 -17.76
N LEU A 263 -7.59 15.72 -18.79
CA LEU A 263 -8.62 14.71 -18.61
C LEU A 263 -8.06 13.45 -17.93
N LEU A 264 -6.95 12.91 -18.44
CA LEU A 264 -6.30 11.72 -17.87
C LEU A 264 -5.84 11.96 -16.42
N THR A 265 -5.22 13.09 -16.12
CA THR A 265 -4.81 13.42 -14.74
C THR A 265 -5.99 13.38 -13.78
N LYS A 266 -7.16 13.92 -14.19
CA LYS A 266 -8.37 13.85 -13.37
C LYS A 266 -8.95 12.45 -13.26
N GLN A 267 -8.95 11.67 -14.34
CA GLN A 267 -9.41 10.28 -14.35
C GLN A 267 -8.53 9.38 -13.46
N ARG A 268 -7.20 9.52 -13.56
CA ARG A 268 -6.22 8.83 -12.70
C ARG A 268 -6.42 9.14 -11.22
N GLY A 269 -6.67 10.41 -10.90
CA GLY A 269 -7.00 10.79 -9.53
C GLY A 269 -8.26 10.09 -9.00
N LEU A 270 -9.20 9.69 -9.86
CA LEU A 270 -10.40 8.92 -9.50
C LEU A 270 -10.14 7.40 -9.45
N GLY A 271 -8.90 6.96 -9.67
CA GLY A 271 -8.50 5.56 -9.71
C GLY A 271 -8.85 4.85 -11.03
N ILE A 272 -9.11 5.61 -12.10
CA ILE A 272 -9.31 5.06 -13.44
C ILE A 272 -7.95 4.93 -14.08
N THR A 273 -7.43 3.70 -14.19
CA THR A 273 -6.07 3.42 -14.68
C THR A 273 -6.04 2.15 -15.54
N GLY A 274 -4.95 1.96 -16.28
CA GLY A 274 -4.69 0.72 -17.02
C GLY A 274 -5.68 0.53 -18.17
N GLN A 275 -6.25 -0.67 -18.28
CA GLN A 275 -7.08 -1.08 -19.43
C GLN A 275 -8.23 -0.11 -19.76
N ALA A 276 -8.83 0.55 -18.75
CA ALA A 276 -9.89 1.54 -18.96
C ALA A 276 -9.42 2.81 -19.68
N GLU A 277 -8.16 3.22 -19.48
CA GLU A 277 -7.53 4.30 -20.26
C GLU A 277 -7.19 3.81 -21.67
N GLU A 278 -6.84 2.53 -21.83
CA GLU A 278 -6.40 1.95 -23.10
C GLU A 278 -7.52 1.74 -24.12
N ILE A 279 -8.70 1.35 -23.65
CA ILE A 279 -9.88 1.13 -24.50
C ILE A 279 -10.84 2.32 -24.48
N GLY A 280 -10.44 3.43 -23.86
CA GLY A 280 -11.28 4.60 -23.68
C GLY A 280 -11.63 5.29 -25.01
N PRO A 281 -12.85 5.82 -25.17
CA PRO A 281 -13.32 6.43 -26.43
C PRO A 281 -12.47 7.62 -26.87
N TRP A 282 -11.88 8.36 -25.92
CA TRP A 282 -11.01 9.49 -26.21
C TRP A 282 -9.64 9.06 -26.74
N ARG A 283 -9.06 7.98 -26.21
CA ARG A 283 -7.79 7.42 -26.73
C ARG A 283 -7.95 7.01 -28.18
N THR A 284 -8.98 6.24 -28.49
CA THR A 284 -9.31 5.83 -29.87
C THR A 284 -9.46 7.02 -30.81
N LYS A 285 -10.11 8.11 -30.37
CA LYS A 285 -10.25 9.34 -31.18
C LYS A 285 -8.90 10.03 -31.44
N VAL A 286 -8.06 10.16 -30.42
CA VAL A 286 -6.73 10.78 -30.55
C VAL A 286 -5.80 9.91 -31.41
N ASP A 287 -5.78 8.59 -31.20
CA ASP A 287 -5.01 7.64 -32.02
C ASP A 287 -5.45 7.68 -33.48
N ASN A 288 -6.75 7.75 -33.76
CA ASN A 288 -7.27 7.88 -35.13
C ASN A 288 -6.85 9.20 -35.78
N LEU A 289 -6.88 10.31 -35.04
CA LEU A 289 -6.38 11.60 -35.53
C LEU A 289 -4.89 11.48 -35.90
N MET A 290 -4.05 10.97 -35.00
CA MET A 290 -2.61 10.83 -35.23
C MET A 290 -2.31 9.87 -36.39
N LYS A 291 -3.06 8.78 -36.49
CA LYS A 291 -2.98 7.83 -37.61
C LYS A 291 -3.34 8.49 -38.94
N SER A 292 -4.38 9.34 -38.97
CA SER A 292 -4.74 10.11 -40.17
C SER A 292 -3.65 11.08 -40.61
N LEU A 293 -2.83 11.56 -39.67
CA LEU A 293 -1.67 12.43 -39.91
C LEU A 293 -0.37 11.65 -40.18
N GLY A 294 -0.41 10.31 -40.14
CA GLY A 294 0.72 9.45 -40.48
C GLY A 294 1.60 9.06 -39.30
N ARG A 295 1.07 9.07 -38.08
CA ARG A 295 1.75 8.58 -36.86
C ARG A 295 0.93 7.48 -36.19
N GLU A 296 1.52 6.31 -35.99
CA GLU A 296 0.89 5.21 -35.26
C GLU A 296 1.93 4.37 -34.51
N THR A 297 1.48 3.57 -33.54
CA THR A 297 2.34 2.58 -32.87
C THR A 297 2.12 1.20 -33.49
N GLN A 298 3.19 0.49 -33.87
CA GLN A 298 3.15 -0.92 -34.22
C GLN A 298 4.23 -1.68 -33.44
N GLY A 299 3.85 -2.73 -32.71
CA GLY A 299 4.79 -3.51 -31.90
C GLY A 299 5.53 -2.68 -30.85
N GLY A 300 4.90 -1.64 -30.30
CA GLY A 300 5.54 -0.74 -29.32
C GLY A 300 6.46 0.33 -29.92
N GLN A 301 6.68 0.35 -31.24
CA GLN A 301 7.50 1.35 -31.91
C GLN A 301 6.64 2.37 -32.66
N THR A 302 7.11 3.62 -32.69
CA THR A 302 6.49 4.69 -33.49
C THR A 302 6.80 4.45 -34.96
N VAL A 303 5.76 4.30 -35.78
CA VAL A 303 5.86 4.16 -37.23
C VAL A 303 5.43 5.45 -37.91
N ARG A 304 6.28 5.97 -38.80
CA ARG A 304 5.98 7.12 -39.66
C ARG A 304 5.43 6.64 -40.99
N ARG A 305 4.29 7.18 -41.40
CA ARG A 305 3.64 6.89 -42.69
C ARG A 305 3.21 8.18 -43.35
N LYS A 306 2.91 8.11 -44.65
CA LYS A 306 2.28 9.22 -45.36
C LYS A 306 0.88 9.45 -44.78
N GLY A 307 0.62 10.65 -44.26
CA GLY A 307 -0.68 11.01 -43.71
C GLY A 307 -1.79 10.91 -44.77
N ALA A 308 -2.92 10.32 -44.39
CA ALA A 308 -4.12 10.20 -45.22
C ALA A 308 -4.96 11.49 -45.21
N HIS A 309 -4.74 12.38 -44.24
CA HIS A 309 -5.49 13.63 -44.12
C HIS A 309 -5.11 14.62 -45.23
N PRO A 310 -6.07 15.31 -45.89
CA PRO A 310 -5.80 16.24 -47.00
C PRO A 310 -4.83 17.38 -46.65
N LYS A 311 -4.82 17.77 -45.37
CA LYS A 311 -3.96 18.82 -44.81
C LYS A 311 -2.76 18.29 -44.03
N ALA A 312 -2.49 16.99 -44.01
CA ALA A 312 -1.33 16.42 -43.28
C ALA A 312 -0.01 17.10 -43.70
N ARG A 313 0.13 17.41 -44.99
CA ARG A 313 1.29 18.12 -45.57
C ARG A 313 1.52 19.55 -45.03
N LEU A 314 0.54 20.13 -44.34
CA LEU A 314 0.62 21.50 -43.80
C LEU A 314 1.31 21.54 -42.42
N VAL A 315 1.44 20.39 -41.74
CA VAL A 315 2.19 20.29 -40.49
C VAL A 315 3.57 19.75 -40.80
N SER A 316 4.61 20.38 -40.24
CA SER A 316 5.98 19.87 -40.41
C SER A 316 6.13 18.50 -39.76
N GLU A 317 6.98 17.63 -40.32
CA GLU A 317 7.27 16.32 -39.74
C GLU A 317 7.81 16.44 -38.29
N ALA A 318 8.58 17.50 -38.00
CA ALA A 318 9.11 17.78 -36.67
C ALA A 318 8.01 18.15 -35.66
N ASP A 319 7.01 18.94 -36.07
CA ASP A 319 5.89 19.30 -35.19
C ASP A 319 4.93 18.11 -34.97
N LEU A 320 4.75 17.25 -35.97
CA LEU A 320 4.00 16.00 -35.84
C LEU A 320 4.70 15.02 -34.89
N ASP A 321 6.02 14.88 -35.00
CA ASP A 321 6.82 14.06 -34.09
C ASP A 321 6.75 14.60 -32.65
N ALA A 322 6.89 15.92 -32.46
CA ALA A 322 6.80 16.53 -31.14
C ALA A 322 5.41 16.37 -30.51
N ALA A 323 4.34 16.53 -31.29
CA ALA A 323 2.97 16.30 -30.82
C ALA A 323 2.72 14.83 -30.46
N TRP A 324 3.28 13.90 -31.25
CA TRP A 324 3.19 12.46 -31.00
C TRP A 324 3.95 12.04 -29.75
N VAL A 325 5.19 12.51 -29.58
CA VAL A 325 5.99 12.27 -28.38
C VAL A 325 5.27 12.82 -27.14
N GLY A 326 4.79 14.08 -27.19
CA GLY A 326 4.05 14.66 -26.07
C GLY A 326 2.74 13.90 -25.75
N TYR A 327 2.06 13.35 -26.74
CA TYR A 327 0.91 12.47 -26.52
C TYR A 327 1.31 11.14 -25.85
N GLN A 328 2.38 10.50 -26.34
CA GLN A 328 2.90 9.28 -25.74
C GLN A 328 3.33 9.53 -24.29
N GLU A 329 4.08 10.59 -24.00
CA GLU A 329 4.49 10.95 -22.64
C GLU A 329 3.31 11.10 -21.68
N VAL A 330 2.20 11.68 -22.13
CA VAL A 330 0.97 11.80 -21.35
C VAL A 330 0.37 10.44 -20.98
N LEU A 331 0.41 9.47 -21.91
CA LEU A 331 -0.01 8.09 -21.66
C LEU A 331 0.91 7.40 -20.63
N TRP A 332 2.22 7.66 -20.71
CA TRP A 332 3.27 7.02 -19.89
C TRP A 332 3.45 7.58 -18.48
N VAL A 333 2.66 8.56 -18.03
CA VAL A 333 2.69 9.02 -16.63
C VAL A 333 2.10 7.93 -15.72
N PRO A 334 2.84 7.41 -14.72
CA PRO A 334 2.38 6.29 -13.91
C PRO A 334 1.11 6.61 -13.10
N SER A 335 0.33 5.56 -12.85
CA SER A 335 -0.80 5.54 -11.93
C SER A 335 -0.40 6.12 -10.58
N ILE A 336 -0.98 7.26 -10.22
CA ILE A 336 -0.95 7.80 -8.86
C ILE A 336 -2.06 7.06 -8.11
N SER A 337 -1.72 6.34 -7.04
CA SER A 337 -2.73 5.73 -6.19
C SER A 337 -3.67 6.84 -5.69
N PRO A 338 -5.00 6.62 -5.59
CA PRO A 338 -5.92 7.58 -5.00
C PRO A 338 -5.47 8.07 -3.60
N ARG A 339 -4.68 7.23 -2.90
CA ARG A 339 -4.06 7.53 -1.60
C ARG A 339 -2.96 8.60 -1.68
N ASP A 340 -2.16 8.60 -2.75
CA ASP A 340 -1.06 9.55 -2.97
C ASP A 340 -1.62 10.92 -3.40
N ALA A 341 -2.79 10.94 -4.07
CA ALA A 341 -3.51 12.15 -4.41
C ALA A 341 -4.15 12.86 -3.19
N GLU A 342 -4.41 12.13 -2.10
CA GLU A 342 -4.89 12.72 -0.83
C GLU A 342 -3.76 13.36 -0.03
N GLN A 343 -2.54 12.80 -0.08
CA GLN A 343 -1.35 13.35 0.61
C GLN A 343 -0.74 14.57 -0.11
N HIS A 344 -1.00 14.74 -1.40
CA HIS A 344 -0.48 15.87 -2.20
C HIS A 344 -1.28 17.18 -2.07
N ASN A 345 -2.22 17.30 -1.14
CA ASN A 345 -3.06 18.50 -0.97
C ASN A 345 -2.59 19.46 0.14
N ASP A 346 -1.43 19.25 0.76
CA ASP A 346 -0.80 20.32 1.53
C ASP A 346 -0.19 21.34 0.54
N PRO A 347 -0.40 22.65 0.75
CA PRO A 347 0.24 23.67 -0.07
C PRO A 347 1.72 23.70 0.30
N VAL A 348 2.53 22.91 -0.40
CA VAL A 348 3.97 23.11 -0.40
C VAL A 348 4.24 24.19 -1.44
N ASP A 349 4.63 25.36 -0.94
CA ASP A 349 5.15 26.47 -1.72
C ASP A 349 6.21 25.99 -2.72
N GLY A 350 6.25 26.66 -3.88
CA GLY A 350 6.90 26.20 -5.11
C GLY A 350 8.29 25.59 -4.97
N ASP A 351 8.42 24.35 -5.45
CA ASP A 351 9.72 23.78 -5.78
C ASP A 351 10.25 24.43 -7.06
N GLU A 352 11.12 25.43 -6.89
CA GLU A 352 12.03 25.88 -7.94
C GLU A 352 12.91 24.70 -8.38
N LEU A 353 12.91 24.46 -9.69
CA LEU A 353 13.82 23.54 -10.37
C LEU A 353 15.27 23.97 -10.13
N MET A 354 15.94 23.35 -9.15
CA MET A 354 17.38 23.43 -9.03
C MET A 354 18.02 22.50 -10.08
N ASP A 355 18.55 23.11 -11.15
CA ASP A 355 19.42 22.48 -12.14
C ASP A 355 20.68 21.95 -11.44
N ALA A 356 20.68 20.67 -11.07
CA ALA A 356 21.90 19.94 -10.74
C ALA A 356 22.43 19.26 -12.02
N PRO A 357 23.74 19.37 -12.33
CA PRO A 357 24.28 18.81 -13.56
C PRO A 357 24.18 17.28 -13.54
N ALA A 358 23.61 16.73 -14.61
CA ALA A 358 23.56 15.30 -14.86
C ALA A 358 24.98 14.73 -14.84
N ILE A 359 25.29 13.91 -13.83
CA ILE A 359 26.49 13.09 -13.84
C ILE A 359 26.35 12.13 -15.02
N ALA A 360 27.23 12.29 -16.01
CA ALA A 360 27.24 11.51 -17.24
C ALA A 360 27.39 10.01 -16.93
N LEU A 361 26.32 9.24 -17.13
CA LEU A 361 26.29 7.78 -17.20
C LEU A 361 26.91 7.28 -18.52
N ASN A 362 28.08 7.79 -18.88
CA ASN A 362 28.82 7.33 -20.06
C ASN A 362 29.91 6.32 -19.64
N ASN A 363 29.75 5.08 -20.10
CA ASN A 363 30.81 4.08 -20.35
C ASN A 363 31.21 3.04 -19.29
N ALA A 364 30.31 2.52 -18.45
CA ALA A 364 30.62 1.29 -17.69
C ALA A 364 29.42 0.48 -17.19
N PHE A 365 28.40 0.20 -18.02
CA PHE A 365 27.50 -0.90 -17.66
C PHE A 365 28.25 -2.23 -17.85
N PRO A 366 28.39 -3.07 -16.82
CA PRO A 366 28.96 -4.41 -16.96
C PRO A 366 28.18 -5.17 -18.05
N ARG A 367 28.88 -5.78 -19.02
CA ARG A 367 28.23 -6.64 -20.02
C ARG A 367 27.68 -7.93 -19.41
N ASP A 368 28.23 -8.36 -18.27
CA ASP A 368 27.73 -9.48 -17.49
C ASP A 368 27.10 -8.98 -16.19
N MET A 369 25.83 -9.31 -16.00
CA MET A 369 25.05 -9.01 -14.79
C MET A 369 25.17 -10.13 -13.73
N GLY A 370 26.15 -11.02 -13.87
CA GLY A 370 26.49 -12.06 -12.90
C GLY A 370 26.01 -13.47 -13.27
N VAL A 371 25.56 -13.68 -14.51
CA VAL A 371 25.02 -14.98 -14.97
C VAL A 371 25.90 -15.67 -16.01
N GLU A 372 26.98 -15.03 -16.49
CA GLU A 372 27.86 -15.60 -17.52
C GLU A 372 28.53 -16.91 -17.07
N LYS A 373 28.71 -17.13 -15.76
CA LYS A 373 29.21 -18.39 -15.19
C LYS A 373 28.37 -19.61 -15.60
N TRP A 374 27.10 -19.43 -15.94
CA TRP A 374 26.17 -20.49 -16.36
C TRP A 374 26.14 -20.72 -17.87
N LYS A 375 26.77 -19.86 -18.67
CA LYS A 375 26.69 -19.84 -20.15
C LYS A 375 27.08 -21.15 -20.83
N LYS A 376 27.93 -21.95 -20.19
CA LYS A 376 28.46 -23.21 -20.75
C LYS A 376 27.58 -24.43 -20.45
N LEU A 377 26.58 -24.30 -19.57
CA LEU A 377 25.69 -25.41 -19.21
C LEU A 377 24.47 -25.40 -20.13
N SER A 378 24.07 -26.57 -20.64
CA SER A 378 22.74 -26.74 -21.24
C SER A 378 21.67 -26.97 -20.17
N ALA A 379 20.38 -26.88 -20.53
CA ALA A 379 19.29 -27.20 -19.60
C ALA A 379 19.39 -28.66 -19.09
N GLU A 380 19.77 -29.59 -19.96
CA GLU A 380 19.98 -30.99 -19.62
C GLU A 380 21.17 -31.18 -18.67
N ASP A 381 22.26 -30.44 -18.87
CA ASP A 381 23.41 -30.46 -17.94
C ASP A 381 23.00 -29.96 -16.55
N ILE A 382 22.16 -28.92 -16.50
CA ILE A 382 21.64 -28.36 -15.25
C ILE A 382 20.76 -29.38 -14.53
N GLU A 383 19.77 -29.95 -15.22
CA GLU A 383 18.86 -30.96 -14.67
C GLU A 383 19.61 -32.18 -14.14
N LYS A 384 20.57 -32.69 -14.94
CA LYS A 384 21.44 -33.81 -14.55
C LYS A 384 22.29 -33.47 -13.33
N ALA A 385 22.89 -32.28 -13.29
CA ALA A 385 23.72 -31.86 -12.17
C ALA A 385 22.92 -31.62 -10.89
N LEU A 386 21.66 -31.20 -11.00
CA LEU A 386 20.73 -31.07 -9.87
C LEU A 386 20.07 -32.40 -9.48
N GLY A 387 20.29 -33.48 -10.24
CA GLY A 387 19.65 -34.77 -10.01
C GLY A 387 18.13 -34.71 -10.14
N VAL A 388 17.63 -33.92 -11.09
CA VAL A 388 16.19 -33.82 -11.38
C VAL A 388 15.74 -35.13 -12.03
N PRO A 389 14.69 -35.81 -11.53
CA PRO A 389 14.19 -37.04 -12.15
C PRO A 389 13.44 -36.75 -13.45
N ASP A 390 13.23 -37.77 -14.27
CA ASP A 390 12.50 -37.64 -15.55
C ASP A 390 11.05 -37.12 -15.39
N SER A 391 10.47 -37.31 -14.21
CA SER A 391 9.17 -36.75 -13.80
C SER A 391 9.23 -35.25 -13.45
N GLY A 392 10.39 -34.61 -13.59
CA GLY A 392 10.63 -33.22 -13.21
C GLY A 392 10.81 -32.99 -11.70
N LEU A 393 10.88 -31.73 -11.31
CA LEU A 393 11.01 -31.34 -9.91
C LEU A 393 9.77 -31.77 -9.09
N PRO A 394 9.90 -31.93 -7.76
CA PRO A 394 8.79 -32.30 -6.90
C PRO A 394 7.56 -31.41 -7.10
N GLY A 395 6.40 -32.05 -7.14
CA GLY A 395 5.12 -31.35 -7.29
C GLY A 395 4.81 -30.86 -8.70
N SER A 396 5.65 -31.12 -9.70
CA SER A 396 5.36 -30.76 -11.09
C SER A 396 4.04 -31.35 -11.57
N ALA A 397 3.26 -30.57 -12.30
CA ALA A 397 2.14 -31.09 -13.07
C ALA A 397 2.68 -31.99 -14.19
N LEU A 398 2.12 -33.19 -14.31
CA LEU A 398 2.55 -34.18 -15.30
C LEU A 398 1.55 -34.29 -16.45
N GLY A 399 2.08 -34.44 -17.66
CA GLY A 399 1.32 -34.80 -18.85
C GLY A 399 0.93 -36.28 -18.88
N PRO A 400 0.15 -36.71 -19.88
CA PRO A 400 -0.29 -38.10 -20.03
C PRO A 400 0.86 -39.11 -20.18
N ASP A 401 2.04 -38.64 -20.60
CA ASP A 401 3.26 -39.43 -20.76
C ASP A 401 4.10 -39.53 -19.47
N GLY A 402 3.60 -39.00 -18.35
CA GLY A 402 4.27 -39.01 -17.05
C GLY A 402 5.44 -38.01 -16.93
N LYS A 403 5.66 -37.17 -17.96
CA LYS A 403 6.67 -36.12 -17.96
C LYS A 403 6.07 -34.78 -17.53
N PRO A 404 6.89 -33.79 -17.12
CA PRO A 404 6.38 -32.45 -16.81
C PRO A 404 5.57 -31.85 -17.96
N ALA A 405 4.38 -31.36 -17.64
CA ALA A 405 3.48 -30.72 -18.60
C ALA A 405 4.07 -29.42 -19.17
N LEU A 406 4.85 -28.71 -18.36
CA LEU A 406 5.62 -27.54 -18.72
C LEU A 406 7.11 -27.79 -18.45
N LYS A 407 7.97 -27.20 -19.28
CA LYS A 407 9.43 -27.28 -19.15
C LYS A 407 10.01 -25.89 -19.04
N PHE A 408 11.02 -25.73 -18.20
CA PHE A 408 11.78 -24.50 -18.11
C PHE A 408 12.66 -24.33 -19.34
N SER A 409 12.67 -23.12 -19.90
CA SER A 409 13.67 -22.74 -20.89
C SER A 409 15.06 -22.67 -20.23
N TRP A 410 16.12 -22.66 -21.06
CA TRP A 410 17.48 -22.47 -20.55
C TRP A 410 17.64 -21.19 -19.71
N SER A 411 17.08 -20.06 -20.17
CA SER A 411 17.15 -18.80 -19.44
C SER A 411 16.41 -18.85 -18.10
N GLN A 412 15.30 -19.58 -18.03
CA GLN A 412 14.59 -19.79 -16.77
C GLN A 412 15.38 -20.66 -15.81
N TRP A 413 16.02 -21.73 -16.30
CA TRP A 413 16.93 -22.55 -15.50
C TRP A 413 18.11 -21.74 -14.95
N VAL A 414 18.69 -20.84 -15.75
CA VAL A 414 19.76 -19.94 -15.30
C VAL A 414 19.27 -19.02 -14.17
N ALA A 415 18.08 -18.44 -14.28
CA ALA A 415 17.49 -17.61 -13.22
C ALA A 415 17.23 -18.42 -11.94
N ILE A 416 16.68 -19.63 -12.07
CA ILE A 416 16.46 -20.56 -10.95
C ILE A 416 17.78 -20.92 -10.25
N LEU A 417 18.81 -21.24 -11.02
CA LEU A 417 20.13 -21.54 -10.50
C LEU A 417 20.75 -20.33 -9.80
N GLU A 418 20.63 -19.13 -10.36
CA GLU A 418 21.19 -17.93 -9.74
C GLU A 418 20.49 -17.59 -8.41
N MET A 419 19.17 -17.78 -8.32
CA MET A 419 18.45 -17.68 -7.04
C MET A 419 18.94 -18.71 -6.02
N ALA A 420 19.14 -19.96 -6.43
CA ALA A 420 19.68 -21.01 -5.57
C ALA A 420 21.14 -20.76 -5.15
N ASP A 421 21.99 -20.33 -6.08
CA ASP A 421 23.40 -20.02 -5.87
C ASP A 421 23.60 -18.94 -4.79
N ARG A 422 22.72 -17.95 -4.79
CA ARG A 422 22.65 -16.86 -3.80
C ARG A 422 22.09 -17.31 -2.45
N SER A 423 21.26 -18.37 -2.47
CA SER A 423 20.62 -18.93 -1.28
C SER A 423 21.48 -19.94 -0.53
N PHE A 424 22.35 -20.69 -1.21
CA PHE A 424 23.21 -21.67 -0.56
C PHE A 424 24.60 -21.11 -0.35
N THR A 425 25.03 -21.09 0.91
CA THR A 425 26.32 -20.57 1.35
C THR A 425 27.03 -21.60 2.23
N ARG A 426 28.22 -21.26 2.73
CA ARG A 426 28.82 -21.99 3.85
C ARG A 426 28.08 -21.63 5.14
N ASP A 427 28.16 -22.51 6.13
CA ASP A 427 27.47 -22.29 7.40
C ASP A 427 27.93 -21.00 8.10
N GLY A 428 26.97 -20.23 8.61
CA GLY A 428 27.21 -18.91 9.19
C GLY A 428 27.41 -17.76 8.19
N GLN A 429 27.45 -18.02 6.88
CA GLN A 429 27.53 -16.96 5.85
C GLN A 429 26.14 -16.53 5.38
N VAL A 430 25.90 -15.21 5.37
CA VAL A 430 24.62 -14.64 4.93
C VAL A 430 24.49 -14.78 3.40
N GLY A 431 23.42 -15.45 2.96
CA GLY A 431 23.03 -15.49 1.55
C GLY A 431 22.53 -14.13 1.06
N THR A 432 22.42 -13.96 -0.25
CA THR A 432 22.00 -12.67 -0.83
C THR A 432 20.60 -12.75 -1.42
N PRO A 433 19.78 -11.69 -1.28
CA PRO A 433 18.51 -11.58 -2.01
C PRO A 433 18.68 -11.57 -3.53
N ALA A 434 17.57 -11.80 -4.24
CA ALA A 434 17.52 -11.73 -5.69
C ALA A 434 16.52 -10.69 -6.19
N LEU A 435 16.86 -10.03 -7.31
CA LEU A 435 15.97 -9.16 -8.07
C LEU A 435 15.86 -9.71 -9.49
N LEU A 436 14.68 -10.20 -9.85
CA LEU A 436 14.36 -10.60 -11.21
C LEU A 436 13.90 -9.36 -11.99
N ALA A 437 14.82 -8.83 -12.80
CA ALA A 437 14.65 -7.60 -13.57
C ALA A 437 14.50 -7.83 -15.09
N ASP A 438 14.20 -9.06 -15.50
CA ASP A 438 14.03 -9.42 -16.91
C ASP A 438 12.88 -8.65 -17.56
N GLU A 439 12.89 -8.57 -18.89
CA GLU A 439 11.82 -7.94 -19.68
C GLU A 439 10.45 -8.59 -19.43
N VAL A 440 9.38 -7.87 -19.75
CA VAL A 440 8.01 -8.40 -19.71
C VAL A 440 7.90 -9.61 -20.65
N GLY A 441 7.21 -10.66 -20.21
CA GLY A 441 7.00 -11.87 -21.01
C GLY A 441 8.09 -12.95 -20.88
N PHE A 442 9.17 -12.72 -20.10
CA PHE A 442 10.22 -13.72 -19.87
C PHE A 442 9.83 -14.91 -18.97
N GLY A 443 8.59 -14.93 -18.48
CA GLY A 443 8.09 -16.00 -17.60
C GLY A 443 8.66 -15.97 -16.19
N LYS A 444 8.84 -14.77 -15.61
CA LYS A 444 9.35 -14.57 -14.23
C LYS A 444 8.55 -15.34 -13.17
N THR A 445 7.23 -15.41 -13.31
CA THR A 445 6.36 -16.23 -12.45
C THR A 445 6.79 -17.70 -12.47
N GLY A 446 7.03 -18.27 -13.66
CA GLY A 446 7.55 -19.63 -13.82
C GLY A 446 8.94 -19.81 -13.20
N GLN A 447 9.84 -18.82 -13.31
CA GLN A 447 11.15 -18.85 -12.66
C GLN A 447 11.02 -18.95 -11.12
N VAL A 448 10.12 -18.18 -10.51
CA VAL A 448 9.87 -18.24 -9.06
C VAL A 448 9.27 -19.60 -8.66
N ILE A 449 8.31 -20.12 -9.43
CA ILE A 449 7.72 -21.44 -9.18
C ILE A 449 8.79 -22.55 -9.30
N GLY A 450 9.63 -22.50 -10.33
CA GLY A 450 10.73 -23.45 -10.50
C GLY A 450 11.75 -23.37 -9.35
N PHE A 451 12.02 -22.18 -8.82
CA PHE A 451 12.85 -22.03 -7.63
C PHE A 451 12.21 -22.64 -6.38
N LEU A 452 10.91 -22.48 -6.18
CA LEU A 452 10.18 -23.15 -5.09
C LEU A 452 10.30 -24.68 -5.19
N GLN A 453 10.05 -25.24 -6.37
CA GLN A 453 10.16 -26.68 -6.59
C GLN A 453 11.60 -27.18 -6.39
N LEU A 454 12.59 -26.38 -6.78
CA LEU A 454 14.00 -26.69 -6.52
C LEU A 454 14.31 -26.69 -5.02
N LEU A 455 13.78 -25.73 -4.24
CA LEU A 455 13.93 -25.74 -2.78
C LEU A 455 13.32 -27.00 -2.15
N TRP A 456 12.15 -27.46 -2.61
CA TRP A 456 11.56 -28.72 -2.15
C TRP A 456 12.44 -29.92 -2.49
N HIS A 457 13.01 -29.95 -3.70
CA HIS A 457 13.92 -31.00 -4.15
C HIS A 457 15.18 -31.07 -3.28
N LEU A 458 15.84 -29.93 -3.11
CA LEU A 458 17.07 -29.83 -2.31
C LEU A 458 16.78 -30.16 -0.83
N LYS A 459 15.60 -29.80 -0.32
CA LYS A 459 15.19 -30.17 1.03
C LYS A 459 15.04 -31.68 1.18
N VAL A 460 14.38 -32.36 0.24
CA VAL A 460 14.29 -33.84 0.24
C VAL A 460 15.69 -34.47 0.24
N MET A 461 16.63 -33.91 -0.53
CA MET A 461 18.03 -34.36 -0.52
C MET A 461 18.70 -34.16 0.84
N GLN A 462 18.48 -33.02 1.50
CA GLN A 462 18.99 -32.78 2.85
C GLN A 462 18.37 -33.76 3.85
N ASP A 463 17.04 -33.87 3.87
CA ASP A 463 16.27 -34.63 4.85
C ASP A 463 16.44 -36.15 4.72
N SER A 464 16.72 -36.64 3.51
CA SER A 464 17.10 -38.04 3.27
C SER A 464 18.51 -38.40 3.73
N ASN A 465 19.30 -37.43 4.17
CA ASN A 465 20.65 -37.63 4.70
C ASN A 465 20.71 -37.34 6.22
N PRO A 466 20.73 -38.38 7.08
CA PRO A 466 20.78 -38.20 8.54
C PRO A 466 22.04 -37.50 9.05
N ALA A 467 23.17 -37.64 8.33
CA ALA A 467 24.48 -37.13 8.75
C ALA A 467 24.79 -35.71 8.21
N TRP A 468 23.78 -34.97 7.75
CA TRP A 468 23.96 -33.61 7.22
C TRP A 468 24.75 -32.69 8.16
N PRO A 469 25.71 -31.86 7.67
CA PRO A 469 26.03 -31.58 6.27
C PRO A 469 27.06 -32.52 5.64
N ASN A 470 27.42 -33.62 6.30
CA ASN A 470 28.31 -34.63 5.70
C ASN A 470 27.57 -35.33 4.54
N THR A 471 28.13 -35.25 3.34
CA THR A 471 27.56 -35.82 2.11
C THR A 471 28.38 -37.00 1.60
N ASP A 472 29.39 -37.42 2.36
CA ASP A 472 30.30 -38.49 1.99
C ASP A 472 29.94 -39.75 2.79
N GLY A 473 29.80 -40.88 2.12
CA GLY A 473 29.47 -42.17 2.76
C GLY A 473 28.49 -43.01 1.95
N SER A 474 28.44 -44.31 2.23
CA SER A 474 27.54 -45.27 1.57
C SER A 474 26.07 -45.15 1.99
N GLU A 475 25.79 -44.44 3.09
CA GLU A 475 24.43 -44.25 3.63
C GLU A 475 23.69 -43.02 3.08
N VAL A 476 24.33 -42.24 2.19
CA VAL A 476 23.73 -41.05 1.58
C VAL A 476 22.80 -41.46 0.44
N ALA A 477 21.49 -41.35 0.66
CA ALA A 477 20.48 -41.72 -0.33
C ALA A 477 20.49 -40.82 -1.58
N MET A 478 20.71 -39.51 -1.40
CA MET A 478 20.81 -38.53 -2.48
C MET A 478 22.04 -37.65 -2.30
N LYS A 479 22.89 -37.58 -3.33
CA LYS A 479 24.10 -36.75 -3.30
C LYS A 479 23.76 -35.28 -3.50
N TRP A 480 24.43 -34.41 -2.75
CA TRP A 480 24.30 -32.97 -2.91
C TRP A 480 24.76 -32.52 -4.31
N PRO A 481 24.04 -31.60 -4.97
CA PRO A 481 24.40 -31.18 -6.32
C PRO A 481 25.82 -30.60 -6.41
N PRO A 482 26.68 -31.08 -7.33
CA PRO A 482 28.04 -30.58 -7.48
C PRO A 482 28.09 -29.08 -7.84
N LEU A 483 27.03 -28.52 -8.44
CA LEU A 483 26.92 -27.09 -8.76
C LEU A 483 27.05 -26.19 -7.52
N PHE A 484 26.62 -26.65 -6.35
CA PHE A 484 26.70 -25.89 -5.11
C PHE A 484 28.00 -26.15 -4.33
N GLY A 485 28.72 -27.23 -4.64
CA GLY A 485 30.00 -27.56 -4.00
C GLY A 485 29.86 -27.75 -2.49
N ASP A 486 30.66 -27.03 -1.71
CA ASP A 486 30.63 -27.03 -0.24
C ASP A 486 29.54 -26.12 0.36
N ARG A 487 28.80 -25.39 -0.47
CA ARG A 487 27.70 -24.53 -0.06
C ARG A 487 26.46 -25.37 0.19
N LYS A 488 26.29 -25.74 1.46
CA LYS A 488 25.26 -26.65 1.94
C LYS A 488 24.29 -25.95 2.90
N SER A 489 24.61 -24.74 3.32
CA SER A 489 23.84 -24.01 4.32
C SER A 489 22.84 -23.08 3.62
N PHE A 490 21.54 -23.26 3.87
CA PHE A 490 20.53 -22.36 3.32
C PHE A 490 20.53 -21.04 4.08
N MET A 491 20.89 -19.96 3.40
CA MET A 491 21.02 -18.61 3.96
C MET A 491 21.94 -18.55 5.18
N GLY A 492 22.91 -19.47 5.27
CA GLY A 492 23.83 -19.60 6.41
C GLY A 492 23.25 -20.26 7.65
N ARG A 493 22.06 -20.88 7.57
CA ARG A 493 21.28 -21.40 8.72
C ARG A 493 21.20 -22.95 8.77
N GLY A 494 22.03 -23.63 7.99
CA GLY A 494 22.10 -25.08 7.91
C GLY A 494 21.07 -25.65 6.93
N ARG A 495 20.19 -26.51 7.43
CA ARG A 495 19.14 -27.13 6.60
C ARG A 495 18.09 -26.12 6.16
N ILE A 496 17.40 -26.43 5.07
CA ILE A 496 16.19 -25.71 4.65
C ILE A 496 15.09 -25.95 5.70
N PRO A 497 14.62 -24.89 6.38
CA PRO A 497 13.63 -25.03 7.45
C PRO A 497 12.24 -25.40 6.91
N ASN A 498 11.43 -26.03 7.76
CA ASN A 498 10.00 -26.28 7.51
C ASN A 498 9.24 -24.97 7.73
N LEU A 499 9.22 -24.09 6.74
CA LEU A 499 8.51 -22.81 6.83
C LEU A 499 7.74 -22.56 5.53
N PRO A 500 6.56 -21.91 5.58
CA PRO A 500 5.76 -21.61 4.40
C PRO A 500 6.43 -20.54 3.54
N THR A 501 6.03 -20.47 2.27
CA THR A 501 6.36 -19.37 1.36
C THR A 501 5.27 -18.31 1.39
N ILE A 502 5.65 -17.03 1.29
CA ILE A 502 4.72 -15.93 1.05
C ILE A 502 5.01 -15.24 -0.27
N ILE A 503 3.97 -15.03 -1.07
CA ILE A 503 4.02 -14.34 -2.35
C ILE A 503 3.07 -13.15 -2.26
N VAL A 504 3.63 -11.95 -2.27
CA VAL A 504 2.88 -10.69 -2.22
C VAL A 504 2.67 -10.17 -3.63
N VAL A 505 1.41 -10.03 -4.02
CA VAL A 505 1.02 -9.65 -5.38
C VAL A 505 0.01 -8.51 -5.39
N PRO A 506 -0.02 -7.66 -6.43
CA PRO A 506 -1.15 -6.79 -6.70
C PRO A 506 -2.46 -7.60 -6.81
N PRO A 507 -3.63 -7.08 -6.36
CA PRO A 507 -4.90 -7.83 -6.40
C PRO A 507 -5.27 -8.32 -7.79
N THR A 508 -4.90 -7.57 -8.83
CA THR A 508 -5.14 -7.92 -10.24
C THR A 508 -4.36 -9.14 -10.70
N LEU A 509 -3.27 -9.51 -10.01
CA LEU A 509 -2.40 -10.63 -10.38
C LEU A 509 -2.67 -11.90 -9.57
N VAL A 510 -3.54 -11.86 -8.56
CA VAL A 510 -3.89 -13.04 -7.73
C VAL A 510 -4.46 -14.17 -8.58
N ALA A 511 -5.39 -13.87 -9.49
CA ALA A 511 -6.00 -14.86 -10.37
C ALA A 511 -4.98 -15.47 -11.35
N GLN A 512 -4.08 -14.63 -11.88
CA GLN A 512 -3.00 -15.06 -12.77
C GLN A 512 -2.01 -15.97 -12.04
N TRP A 513 -1.57 -15.59 -10.83
CA TRP A 513 -0.70 -16.42 -10.00
C TRP A 513 -1.31 -17.77 -9.67
N ASN A 514 -2.59 -17.80 -9.29
CA ASN A 514 -3.30 -19.04 -9.07
C ASN A 514 -3.37 -19.93 -10.33
N ALA A 515 -3.60 -19.33 -11.50
CA ALA A 515 -3.63 -20.07 -12.75
C ALA A 515 -2.25 -20.66 -13.09
N GLU A 516 -1.19 -19.89 -12.94
CA GLU A 516 0.19 -20.34 -13.14
C GLU A 516 0.56 -21.44 -12.15
N LEU A 517 0.32 -21.26 -10.84
CA LEU A 517 0.57 -22.30 -9.83
C LEU A 517 -0.14 -23.61 -10.19
N ARG A 518 -1.39 -23.56 -10.67
CA ARG A 518 -2.13 -24.76 -11.11
C ARG A 518 -1.66 -25.34 -12.44
N ALA A 519 -1.01 -24.55 -13.29
CA ALA A 519 -0.45 -25.02 -14.55
C ALA A 519 0.90 -25.73 -14.34
N TRP A 520 1.74 -25.19 -13.46
CA TRP A 520 3.06 -25.71 -13.15
C TRP A 520 3.05 -26.83 -12.11
N LEU A 521 2.14 -26.78 -11.13
CA LEU A 521 2.10 -27.69 -10.01
C LEU A 521 0.89 -28.63 -10.06
N SER A 522 1.06 -29.86 -9.60
CA SER A 522 -0.06 -30.78 -9.43
C SER A 522 -1.00 -30.30 -8.32
N PRO A 523 -2.31 -30.62 -8.38
CA PRO A 523 -3.27 -30.18 -7.35
C PRO A 523 -2.94 -30.64 -5.92
N THR A 524 -2.10 -31.66 -5.77
CA THR A 524 -1.67 -32.22 -4.49
C THR A 524 -0.26 -31.79 -4.08
N ALA A 525 0.43 -30.99 -4.90
CA ALA A 525 1.81 -30.59 -4.68
C ALA A 525 1.97 -29.68 -3.45
N CYS A 526 1.03 -28.76 -3.25
CA CYS A 526 1.14 -27.69 -2.26
C CYS A 526 -0.23 -27.25 -1.73
N HIS A 527 -0.22 -26.51 -0.62
CA HIS A 527 -1.36 -25.79 -0.09
C HIS A 527 -1.27 -24.34 -0.50
N ILE A 528 -2.22 -23.85 -1.30
CA ILE A 528 -2.29 -22.45 -1.68
C ILE A 528 -3.35 -21.78 -0.80
N LEU A 529 -2.91 -20.88 0.06
CA LEU A 529 -3.75 -20.12 0.98
C LEU A 529 -3.83 -18.68 0.48
N GLU A 530 -5.04 -18.17 0.27
CA GLU A 530 -5.21 -16.78 -0.16
C GLU A 530 -5.34 -15.87 1.06
N TYR A 531 -4.36 -15.00 1.25
CA TYR A 531 -4.39 -14.01 2.30
C TYR A 531 -4.97 -12.69 1.78
N ARG A 532 -6.27 -12.56 1.95
CA ARG A 532 -7.08 -11.42 1.50
C ARG A 532 -8.18 -11.09 2.51
N GLY A 533 -8.91 -10.02 2.26
CA GLY A 533 -10.10 -9.66 3.04
C GLY A 533 -9.84 -8.59 4.10
N ASN A 534 -10.83 -8.36 4.95
CA ASN A 534 -10.81 -7.29 5.96
C ASN A 534 -10.03 -7.69 7.23
N SER A 535 -9.90 -6.75 8.18
CA SER A 535 -9.18 -6.97 9.45
C SER A 535 -9.62 -8.24 10.20
N SER A 536 -10.94 -8.50 10.26
CA SER A 536 -11.49 -9.63 11.01
C SER A 536 -11.17 -10.97 10.33
N GLU A 537 -11.25 -11.02 9.00
CA GLU A 537 -10.89 -12.22 8.22
C GLU A 537 -9.41 -12.55 8.38
N ARG A 538 -8.56 -11.52 8.40
CA ARG A 538 -7.11 -11.64 8.61
C ARG A 538 -6.73 -12.10 10.01
N GLU A 539 -7.40 -11.59 11.06
CA GLU A 539 -7.19 -12.09 12.43
C GLU A 539 -7.62 -13.55 12.57
N LEU A 540 -8.70 -13.94 11.91
CA LEU A 540 -9.17 -15.32 11.88
C LEU A 540 -8.25 -16.25 11.09
N PHE A 541 -7.53 -15.77 10.07
CA PHE A 541 -6.67 -16.59 9.21
C PHE A 541 -5.67 -17.44 10.00
N PHE A 542 -5.06 -16.86 11.05
CA PHE A 542 -4.07 -17.52 11.92
C PHE A 542 -4.67 -18.18 13.18
N SER A 543 -6.00 -18.19 13.32
CA SER A 543 -6.64 -18.79 14.48
C SER A 543 -6.60 -20.33 14.42
N LYS A 544 -6.63 -20.98 15.59
CA LYS A 544 -6.63 -22.44 15.71
C LYS A 544 -7.77 -23.07 14.90
N GLY A 545 -7.46 -24.15 14.16
CA GLY A 545 -8.41 -24.90 13.32
C GLY A 545 -8.78 -24.22 12.01
N ARG A 546 -8.11 -23.13 11.62
CA ARG A 546 -8.30 -22.43 10.35
C ARG A 546 -7.28 -22.85 9.30
N GLU A 547 -7.43 -22.34 8.09
CA GLU A 547 -6.71 -22.78 6.88
C GLU A 547 -5.19 -22.82 7.08
N TYR A 548 -4.60 -21.79 7.71
CA TYR A 548 -3.18 -21.77 8.04
C TYR A 548 -2.79 -22.86 9.04
N ASP A 549 -3.48 -22.95 10.19
CA ASP A 549 -3.21 -23.95 11.23
C ASP A 549 -3.34 -25.38 10.68
N LEU A 550 -4.35 -25.62 9.83
CA LEU A 550 -4.57 -26.91 9.16
C LEU A 550 -3.49 -27.24 8.12
N ALA A 551 -2.92 -26.25 7.45
CA ALA A 551 -1.84 -26.45 6.49
C ALA A 551 -0.51 -26.71 7.21
N MET A 552 -0.25 -25.99 8.31
CA MET A 552 0.95 -26.14 9.13
C MET A 552 0.95 -27.42 9.99
N GLY A 553 -0.21 -28.01 10.27
CA GLY A 553 -0.31 -29.29 10.98
C GLY A 553 0.03 -30.54 10.15
N ARG A 554 0.59 -30.39 8.94
CA ARG A 554 0.85 -31.49 7.98
C ARG A 554 2.36 -31.75 7.82
N ASN A 555 2.70 -32.90 7.24
CA ASN A 555 4.10 -33.36 7.11
C ASN A 555 5.00 -32.54 6.16
N HIS A 556 4.47 -31.51 5.47
CA HIS A 556 5.18 -30.72 4.45
C HIS A 556 4.81 -29.23 4.53
N GLU A 557 5.14 -28.59 5.64
CA GLU A 557 4.86 -27.17 5.89
C GLU A 557 5.50 -26.27 4.82
N GLU A 558 6.69 -26.63 4.33
CA GLU A 558 7.42 -25.93 3.27
C GLU A 558 6.68 -25.90 1.92
N ARG A 559 5.68 -26.76 1.75
CA ARG A 559 4.81 -26.80 0.58
C ARG A 559 3.52 -26.01 0.79
N THR A 560 3.49 -25.13 1.78
CA THR A 560 2.41 -24.15 1.96
C THR A 560 2.84 -22.82 1.35
N ILE A 561 2.01 -22.30 0.45
CA ILE A 561 2.17 -21.02 -0.24
C ILE A 561 1.05 -20.11 0.20
N ILE A 562 1.40 -18.98 0.80
CA ILE A 562 0.46 -17.90 1.11
C ILE A 562 0.53 -16.88 -0.03
N LEU A 563 -0.55 -16.76 -0.79
CA LEU A 563 -0.71 -15.74 -1.82
C LEU A 563 -1.41 -14.53 -1.18
N ALA A 564 -0.62 -13.51 -0.86
CA ALA A 564 -1.08 -12.32 -0.14
C ALA A 564 -1.32 -11.15 -1.08
N GLU A 565 -2.48 -10.50 -0.96
CA GLU A 565 -2.73 -9.24 -1.65
C GLU A 565 -1.92 -8.10 -1.02
N ALA A 566 -1.16 -7.37 -1.82
CA ALA A 566 -0.33 -6.27 -1.33
C ALA A 566 -1.12 -5.23 -0.50
N PRO A 567 -2.35 -4.82 -0.87
CA PRO A 567 -3.17 -3.95 -0.01
C PRO A 567 -3.50 -4.55 1.36
N SER A 568 -3.68 -5.88 1.45
CA SER A 568 -3.94 -6.58 2.71
C SER A 568 -2.72 -6.52 3.63
N VAL A 569 -1.53 -6.81 3.09
CA VAL A 569 -0.24 -6.68 3.81
C VAL A 569 -0.02 -5.24 4.28
N ILE A 570 -0.19 -4.26 3.38
CA ILE A 570 0.02 -2.84 3.68
C ILE A 570 -0.96 -2.36 4.75
N ASN A 571 -2.25 -2.69 4.66
CA ASN A 571 -3.23 -2.24 5.63
C ASN A 571 -3.05 -2.92 6.99
N GLU A 572 -2.70 -4.21 7.02
CA GLU A 572 -2.36 -4.88 8.28
C GLU A 572 -1.12 -4.25 8.94
N SER A 573 -0.10 -3.91 8.15
CA SER A 573 1.10 -3.25 8.67
C SER A 573 0.78 -1.97 9.44
N LYS A 574 -0.17 -1.17 8.94
CA LYS A 574 -0.59 0.10 9.56
C LYS A 574 -1.18 -0.10 10.95
N ASN A 575 -1.88 -1.21 11.15
CA ASN A 575 -2.53 -1.54 12.41
C ASN A 575 -1.57 -2.22 13.40
N VAL A 576 -0.56 -2.92 12.88
CA VAL A 576 0.23 -3.86 13.67
C VAL A 576 1.65 -3.37 13.92
N LEU A 577 2.30 -2.70 12.96
CA LEU A 577 3.71 -2.30 13.04
C LEU A 577 3.95 -0.87 13.51
N PHE A 578 2.93 0.00 13.49
CA PHE A 578 3.12 1.41 13.80
C PHE A 578 2.46 1.79 15.13
N VAL A 579 3.27 2.34 16.03
CA VAL A 579 2.78 3.07 17.20
C VAL A 579 2.69 4.56 16.83
N PRO A 580 1.56 5.25 17.08
CA PRO A 580 1.43 6.67 16.78
C PRO A 580 2.51 7.51 17.49
N GLY A 581 3.17 8.42 16.76
CA GLY A 581 4.28 9.27 17.26
C GLY A 581 5.67 8.85 16.78
N ASP A 582 5.85 7.58 16.40
CA ASP A 582 7.16 6.99 16.05
C ASP A 582 7.40 6.89 14.53
N ARG A 583 6.63 7.64 13.72
CA ARG A 583 6.73 7.61 12.24
C ARG A 583 8.13 8.00 11.73
N ALA A 584 8.90 8.74 12.52
CA ALA A 584 10.26 9.16 12.20
C ALA A 584 11.33 8.12 12.52
N THR A 585 11.07 7.17 13.42
CA THR A 585 12.08 6.33 14.10
C THR A 585 11.91 4.83 13.89
N ALA A 586 10.73 4.35 13.47
CA ALA A 586 10.39 2.92 13.45
C ALA A 586 11.37 2.04 12.66
N THR A 587 12.26 1.38 13.39
CA THR A 587 13.01 0.19 12.96
C THR A 587 12.04 -0.95 12.63
N PRO A 588 12.40 -1.89 11.73
CA PRO A 588 11.58 -3.07 11.46
C PRO A 588 11.24 -3.78 12.79
N ASN A 589 9.96 -4.04 13.06
CA ASN A 589 9.42 -4.66 14.29
C ASN A 589 9.30 -3.80 15.57
N THR A 590 8.63 -2.64 15.56
CA THR A 590 8.29 -1.91 16.81
C THR A 590 6.81 -1.94 17.22
N GLY A 591 5.97 -2.62 16.46
CA GLY A 591 4.55 -2.81 16.77
C GLY A 591 4.29 -3.50 18.12
N PRO A 592 3.09 -3.33 18.73
CA PRO A 592 2.75 -4.02 19.97
C PRO A 592 2.86 -5.55 19.81
N ALA A 593 3.72 -6.20 20.60
CA ALA A 593 4.04 -7.62 20.45
C ALA A 593 2.82 -8.55 20.37
N PRO A 594 1.72 -8.36 21.14
CA PRO A 594 0.53 -9.20 21.03
C PRO A 594 -0.19 -9.08 19.68
N LEU A 595 -0.18 -7.90 19.06
CA LEU A 595 -0.78 -7.69 17.73
C LEU A 595 0.10 -8.28 16.64
N VAL A 596 1.41 -8.05 16.74
CA VAL A 596 2.40 -8.61 15.79
C VAL A 596 2.29 -10.12 15.77
N ALA A 597 2.26 -10.78 16.93
CA ALA A 597 2.17 -12.24 17.06
C ALA A 597 0.94 -12.88 16.40
N LYS A 598 -0.15 -12.11 16.21
CA LYS A 598 -1.39 -12.57 15.58
C LYS A 598 -1.47 -12.26 14.07
N SER A 599 -0.49 -11.54 13.53
CA SER A 599 -0.49 -11.04 12.15
C SER A 599 0.48 -11.79 11.25
N LEU A 600 0.51 -11.44 9.95
CA LEU A 600 1.57 -11.89 9.04
C LEU A 600 2.98 -11.54 9.54
N PHE A 601 3.13 -10.38 10.17
CA PHE A 601 4.43 -9.88 10.64
C PHE A 601 4.95 -10.61 11.87
N GLY A 602 4.14 -11.47 12.50
CA GLY A 602 4.57 -12.35 13.58
C GLY A 602 4.97 -13.75 13.14
N ARG A 603 5.00 -14.02 11.82
CA ARG A 603 5.31 -15.33 11.25
C ARG A 603 6.63 -15.29 10.50
N ASP A 604 7.37 -16.39 10.57
CA ASP A 604 8.57 -16.59 9.77
C ASP A 604 8.23 -17.37 8.49
N PHE A 605 8.95 -17.06 7.41
CA PHE A 605 8.72 -17.63 6.08
C PHE A 605 10.02 -18.21 5.51
N LEU A 606 9.90 -19.26 4.70
CA LEU A 606 11.02 -19.82 3.95
C LEU A 606 11.47 -18.87 2.84
N LEU A 607 10.50 -18.44 2.02
CA LEU A 607 10.71 -17.56 0.89
C LEU A 607 9.67 -16.44 0.89
N GLY A 608 10.13 -15.20 0.75
CA GLY A 608 9.29 -14.03 0.49
C GLY A 608 9.43 -13.59 -0.96
N VAL A 609 8.32 -13.45 -1.69
CA VAL A 609 8.32 -12.94 -3.06
C VAL A 609 7.49 -11.67 -3.11
N VAL A 610 8.03 -10.61 -3.71
CA VAL A 610 7.30 -9.35 -3.93
C VAL A 610 7.20 -9.09 -5.42
N GLU A 611 5.99 -9.25 -5.96
CA GLU A 611 5.70 -8.94 -7.36
C GLU A 611 5.43 -7.45 -7.56
N GLU A 612 5.83 -6.94 -8.72
CA GLU A 612 5.82 -5.52 -9.07
C GLU A 612 6.50 -4.67 -8.00
N SER A 613 7.67 -5.13 -7.56
CA SER A 613 8.48 -4.49 -6.50
C SER A 613 8.79 -3.01 -6.77
N HIS A 614 8.76 -2.57 -8.03
CA HIS A 614 8.88 -1.16 -8.39
C HIS A 614 7.78 -0.27 -7.78
N ALA A 615 6.62 -0.84 -7.43
CA ALA A 615 5.52 -0.13 -6.76
C ALA A 615 5.84 0.21 -5.29
N TYR A 616 6.83 -0.46 -4.69
CA TYR A 616 7.15 -0.32 -3.26
C TYR A 616 8.54 0.27 -3.02
N ARG A 617 9.23 0.78 -4.04
CA ARG A 617 10.63 1.28 -3.93
C ARG A 617 10.78 2.62 -3.19
N ASN A 618 9.72 3.42 -3.11
CA ASN A 618 9.77 4.74 -2.50
C ASN A 618 9.67 4.60 -0.98
N TRP A 619 10.61 5.23 -0.26
CA TRP A 619 10.62 5.23 1.20
C TRP A 619 9.29 5.78 1.75
N GLY A 620 8.62 4.98 2.58
CA GLY A 620 7.30 5.29 3.13
C GLY A 620 6.67 4.06 3.77
N ASP A 621 5.40 4.17 4.18
CA ASP A 621 4.67 3.08 4.85
C ASP A 621 4.69 1.77 4.04
N ASN A 622 4.47 1.86 2.73
CA ASN A 622 4.38 0.69 1.86
C ASN A 622 5.74 -0.02 1.74
N PHE A 623 6.82 0.75 1.54
CA PHE A 623 8.19 0.21 1.53
C PHE A 623 8.52 -0.45 2.87
N ARG A 624 8.20 0.22 4.00
CA ARG A 624 8.46 -0.29 5.34
C ARG A 624 7.66 -1.55 5.65
N ALA A 625 6.41 -1.63 5.20
CA ALA A 625 5.57 -2.83 5.32
C ALA A 625 6.23 -4.01 4.60
N MET A 626 6.62 -3.83 3.34
CA MET A 626 7.28 -4.89 2.57
C MET A 626 8.63 -5.27 3.19
N LEU A 627 9.46 -4.29 3.58
CA LEU A 627 10.74 -4.54 4.23
C LEU A 627 10.58 -5.35 5.52
N SER A 628 9.60 -4.97 6.37
CA SER A 628 9.35 -5.68 7.63
C SER A 628 8.87 -7.11 7.40
N LEU A 629 8.09 -7.35 6.35
CA LEU A 629 7.68 -8.70 5.97
C LEU A 629 8.86 -9.51 5.40
N MET A 630 9.69 -8.90 4.55
CA MET A 630 10.85 -9.56 3.96
C MET A 630 11.93 -9.91 5.00
N ASP A 631 12.03 -9.15 6.09
CA ASP A 631 12.88 -9.45 7.25
C ASP A 631 12.48 -10.75 7.97
N LYS A 632 11.20 -11.16 7.83
CA LYS A 632 10.70 -12.44 8.35
C LYS A 632 10.93 -13.62 7.41
N CYS A 633 11.44 -13.36 6.21
CA CYS A 633 11.70 -14.39 5.21
C CYS A 633 13.15 -14.84 5.29
N CYS A 634 13.41 -16.15 5.22
CA CYS A 634 14.78 -16.66 5.19
C CYS A 634 15.52 -16.19 3.92
N GLN A 635 14.87 -16.34 2.76
CA GLN A 635 15.29 -15.73 1.50
C GLN A 635 14.17 -14.83 0.97
N HIS A 636 14.51 -13.81 0.18
CA HIS A 636 13.52 -13.04 -0.54
C HIS A 636 13.92 -12.70 -1.99
N VAL A 637 12.88 -12.62 -2.84
CA VAL A 637 12.97 -12.37 -4.26
C VAL A 637 12.05 -11.20 -4.62
N SER A 638 12.61 -10.14 -5.18
CA SER A 638 11.85 -9.05 -5.77
C SER A 638 11.69 -9.28 -7.27
N VAL A 639 10.51 -9.05 -7.81
CA VAL A 639 10.20 -9.25 -9.23
C VAL A 639 9.73 -7.93 -9.81
N SER A 640 10.31 -7.48 -10.92
CA SER A 640 9.88 -6.28 -11.65
C SER A 640 10.42 -6.28 -13.08
N ALA A 641 9.70 -5.68 -14.04
CA ALA A 641 10.26 -5.40 -15.36
C ALA A 641 11.01 -4.05 -15.42
N THR A 642 10.79 -3.16 -14.44
CA THR A 642 11.27 -1.77 -14.47
C THR A 642 11.89 -1.36 -13.13
N PRO A 643 13.14 -1.75 -12.84
CA PRO A 643 13.73 -1.59 -11.51
C PRO A 643 13.94 -0.12 -11.09
N LEU A 644 14.27 0.80 -12.00
CA LEU A 644 14.60 2.20 -11.69
C LEU A 644 13.74 3.20 -12.48
N HIS A 645 13.55 4.42 -11.95
CA HIS A 645 13.07 5.56 -12.73
C HIS A 645 14.23 6.14 -13.54
N ASN A 646 13.93 6.84 -14.62
CA ASN A 646 14.90 7.63 -15.42
C ASN A 646 15.52 8.81 -14.63
N HIS A 647 15.21 8.95 -13.34
CA HIS A 647 15.79 9.93 -12.43
C HIS A 647 16.27 9.22 -11.16
N PRO A 648 17.56 9.32 -10.79
CA PRO A 648 18.10 8.70 -9.59
C PRO A 648 17.69 9.51 -8.35
N ARG A 649 16.43 9.41 -7.93
CA ARG A 649 16.00 9.84 -6.59
C ARG A 649 16.24 8.76 -5.53
N ALA A 650 16.38 7.50 -5.94
CA ALA A 650 16.39 6.35 -5.06
C ALA A 650 17.76 6.03 -4.42
N ASP A 651 18.88 6.46 -5.02
CA ASP A 651 20.23 6.06 -4.57
C ASP A 651 20.87 7.01 -3.54
N TYR A 652 20.26 8.18 -3.27
CA TYR A 652 20.88 9.22 -2.44
C TYR A 652 20.58 9.15 -0.92
N TYR A 653 19.80 8.16 -0.47
CA TYR A 653 19.52 7.94 0.96
C TYR A 653 20.04 6.60 1.47
N ALA A 654 21.35 6.35 1.28
CA ALA A 654 22.04 5.39 2.13
C ALA A 654 22.25 6.03 3.52
N PRO A 655 21.72 5.46 4.62
CA PRO A 655 22.03 5.97 5.95
C PRO A 655 23.50 5.67 6.28
N GLN A 656 24.33 6.70 6.39
CA GLN A 656 25.68 6.63 6.99
C GLN A 656 25.67 6.34 8.51
N THR A 657 24.59 5.75 9.05
CA THR A 657 24.37 5.60 10.50
C THR A 657 24.18 4.15 10.91
N SER A 658 25.19 3.30 10.67
CA SER A 658 25.47 2.20 11.59
C SER A 658 26.95 1.81 11.47
N LEU A 659 27.74 2.20 12.47
CA LEU A 659 29.08 1.66 12.84
C LEU A 659 29.75 2.44 13.98
N ALA A 660 29.13 3.49 14.55
CA ALA A 660 29.75 4.32 15.59
C ALA A 660 28.93 4.44 16.89
N ARG A 661 28.48 3.31 17.46
CA ARG A 661 27.90 3.30 18.83
C ARG A 661 28.42 2.16 19.71
N THR A 662 29.74 1.97 19.74
CA THR A 662 30.44 1.24 20.82
C THR A 662 31.92 1.66 20.89
N ALA A 663 32.23 2.86 21.39
CA ALA A 663 33.61 3.19 21.80
C ALA A 663 33.66 4.27 22.92
N PRO A 664 34.56 4.17 23.92
CA PRO A 664 34.62 5.08 25.07
C PRO A 664 35.21 6.47 24.76
N PRO A 665 35.10 7.45 25.68
CA PRO A 665 35.23 8.90 25.39
C PRO A 665 36.62 9.42 24.99
N LEU A 666 37.69 8.62 25.10
CA LEU A 666 39.06 9.11 24.82
C LEU A 666 39.42 9.21 23.33
N GLN A 667 38.73 8.49 22.43
CA GLN A 667 39.02 8.53 20.99
C GLN A 667 38.50 9.80 20.28
N LYS A 668 37.53 10.53 20.87
CA LYS A 668 36.97 11.76 20.28
C LYS A 668 37.98 12.90 20.17
N ARG A 669 38.95 13.01 21.09
CA ARG A 669 39.99 14.06 21.06
C ARG A 669 41.13 13.77 20.09
N LEU A 670 41.42 12.50 19.80
CA LEU A 670 42.45 12.11 18.82
C LEU A 670 41.92 12.21 17.38
N LYS A 671 40.64 11.91 17.16
CA LYS A 671 40.02 11.96 15.84
C LYS A 671 39.82 13.39 15.31
N ALA A 672 39.42 14.33 16.18
CA ALA A 672 39.31 15.75 15.81
C ALA A 672 40.66 16.39 15.44
N ARG A 673 41.77 15.90 16.00
CA ARG A 673 43.12 16.37 15.68
C ARG A 673 43.62 15.78 14.35
N ALA A 674 43.31 14.52 14.07
CA ALA A 674 43.62 13.88 12.78
C ALA A 674 42.79 14.43 11.61
N GLU A 675 41.53 14.82 11.85
CA GLU A 675 40.68 15.45 10.83
C GLU A 675 41.11 16.89 10.53
N ALA A 676 41.60 17.64 11.53
CA ALA A 676 42.18 18.97 11.32
C ALA A 676 43.49 18.91 10.50
N ASP A 677 44.36 17.93 10.78
CA ASP A 677 45.62 17.74 10.04
C ASP A 677 45.37 17.25 8.60
N ALA A 678 44.35 16.39 8.38
CA ALA A 678 43.96 15.95 7.04
C ALA A 678 43.34 17.09 6.19
N HIS A 679 42.57 17.98 6.81
CA HIS A 679 42.02 19.17 6.15
C HIS A 679 43.10 20.19 5.81
N SER A 680 44.10 20.40 6.68
CA SER A 680 45.25 21.26 6.37
C SER A 680 46.06 20.73 5.18
N THR A 681 46.28 19.41 5.14
CA THR A 681 47.04 18.76 4.06
C THR A 681 46.31 18.83 2.71
N LEU A 682 44.98 18.72 2.72
CA LEU A 682 44.16 18.89 1.51
C LEU A 682 44.15 20.34 1.02
N ILE A 683 44.14 21.32 1.94
CA ILE A 683 44.20 22.75 1.61
C ILE A 683 45.56 23.10 0.99
N ASP A 684 46.67 22.62 1.55
CA ASP A 684 48.02 22.84 0.99
C ASP A 684 48.19 22.17 -0.38
N HIS A 685 47.57 21.01 -0.58
CA HIS A 685 47.55 20.32 -1.89
C HIS A 685 46.74 21.07 -2.94
N LEU A 686 45.60 21.66 -2.57
CA LEU A 686 44.75 22.44 -3.48
C LEU A 686 45.32 23.83 -3.79
N LEU A 687 45.96 24.47 -2.82
CA LEU A 687 46.63 25.77 -3.01
C LEU A 687 47.90 25.65 -3.86
N GLY A 688 48.62 24.53 -3.77
CA GLY A 688 49.78 24.22 -4.59
C GLY A 688 49.46 23.96 -6.08
N GLN A 689 48.23 23.56 -6.42
CA GLN A 689 47.86 23.20 -7.78
C GLN A 689 47.25 24.32 -8.63
N GLN A 690 46.79 25.43 -8.04
CA GLN A 690 46.05 26.44 -8.80
C GLN A 690 46.52 27.89 -8.68
N GLY A 691 47.58 28.19 -7.93
CA GLY A 691 48.21 29.52 -7.99
C GLY A 691 47.26 30.70 -7.69
N GLN A 692 46.25 30.50 -6.84
CA GLN A 692 45.30 31.54 -6.43
C GLN A 692 45.44 31.86 -4.94
N SER A 693 45.32 33.16 -4.60
CA SER A 693 45.63 33.66 -3.25
C SER A 693 44.53 33.36 -2.23
N LEU A 694 44.96 33.09 -0.98
CA LEU A 694 44.13 32.80 0.19
C LEU A 694 43.07 33.88 0.51
N ALA A 695 43.25 35.10 0.02
CA ALA A 695 42.37 36.23 0.29
C ALA A 695 40.99 36.09 -0.36
N SER A 696 40.87 35.35 -1.48
CA SER A 696 39.62 35.17 -2.22
C SER A 696 38.59 34.32 -1.47
N TYR A 697 39.04 33.44 -0.57
CA TYR A 697 38.18 32.49 0.12
C TYR A 697 37.64 33.00 1.47
N ARG A 698 38.25 34.03 2.09
CA ARG A 698 37.78 34.54 3.39
C ARG A 698 36.38 35.15 3.34
N ALA A 699 36.00 35.80 2.23
CA ALA A 699 34.67 36.42 2.09
C ALA A 699 33.52 35.40 1.96
N PHE A 700 33.82 34.19 1.44
CA PHE A 700 32.83 33.12 1.28
C PHE A 700 32.54 32.41 2.61
N TRP A 701 33.53 32.34 3.51
CA TRP A 701 33.40 31.61 4.77
C TRP A 701 32.97 32.46 5.97
N SER A 702 33.18 33.78 5.95
CA SER A 702 32.60 34.69 6.97
C SER A 702 31.07 34.75 6.93
N ALA A 703 30.43 34.39 5.82
CA ALA A 703 28.97 34.30 5.71
C ALA A 703 28.39 33.02 6.34
N ARG A 704 29.23 32.02 6.66
CA ARG A 704 28.78 30.70 7.13
C ARG A 704 28.89 30.52 8.65
N GLU A 705 29.73 31.31 9.33
CA GLU A 705 29.77 31.35 10.81
C GLU A 705 28.54 32.02 11.43
N GLY A 706 27.88 32.94 10.73
CA GLY A 706 26.65 33.60 11.22
C GLY A 706 25.40 32.71 11.28
N MET A 707 25.42 31.52 10.67
CA MET A 707 24.27 30.60 10.66
C MET A 707 24.31 29.52 11.75
N PHE A 708 25.41 29.38 12.50
CA PHE A 708 25.53 28.37 13.55
C PHE A 708 25.19 28.86 14.96
N THR A 709 24.84 30.14 15.13
CA THR A 709 24.49 30.73 16.43
C THR A 709 22.99 31.00 16.64
N LEU A 710 22.11 30.57 15.73
CA LEU A 710 20.65 30.82 15.82
C LEU A 710 19.80 29.56 16.05
N ARG A 711 20.40 28.50 16.62
CA ARG A 711 19.69 27.24 16.90
C ARG A 711 19.67 26.81 18.36
N ASP A 712 20.17 27.64 19.28
CA ASP A 712 20.09 27.40 20.72
C ASP A 712 19.18 28.39 21.47
N GLU A 713 18.49 29.31 20.78
CA GLU A 713 17.42 30.14 21.37
C GLU A 713 16.28 30.34 20.35
N LEU A 714 15.45 29.32 20.18
CA LEU A 714 14.04 29.28 19.73
C LEU A 714 13.57 27.83 19.85
#